data_AF-A0A6P0RKD8-F1
#
_entry.id   AF-A0A6P0RKD8-F1
#
_cell.length_a   1.000
_cell.length_b   1.000
_cell.length_c   1.000
_cell.angle_alpha   90.00
_cell.angle_beta   90.00
_cell.angle_gamma   90.00
#
_symmetry.space_group_name_H-M   'P 1'
#
loop_
_entity.id
_entity.type
_entity.pdbx_description
1 polymer ?
#
loop_
_entity_poly.entity_id
_entity_poly.type
_entity_poly.pdbx_seq_one_letter_code
_entity_poly.pdbx_strand_id
1 'polypeptide(L)'
;MLRSTSDEEIAKELGKAKSTIANKKTGIRRDLNDLLKANNVSLPDGDEEYLKRLSEVGVIIELNFSETVKGGVESAKAVFKIAKAIQENRDARVLKPLIENVDSVLDVLNYPLGKVVRENLPFLPIATGIISFIVEKTRQEPTLEDAVQLVAQVAYLESIRQFFIDFPEIKYKLTETEASEAVKKQIQNLDKDINFNDRNAKNTLIYFYDSPLREKFDEILFARLKESGLYENNAKIVTERISRSTHRYIKEIVVEVKNDAKKLAGIYVDSWRQDLEAYASIDNYLEEAIATKPLAKVFDENFSFRQIYVPLKVKFVNFDGKVQQRAISQNIEEWAKTILLDENKNKQVLFIQAGPGRGKSVFCRMFADWVCRELHPIYTPILIRLRDIRNFAANIDETLADAVGWNFVKTDSGWLTDPNTRFLFLLDGFDELLLERGVSNELKVFLDQVGQFQKQAAENQERGHRVLMTGRPLVLYGIERLMPSNLERVSILPMGDDIQQQWFQNWQTVVGEEEAEKFREFLCSEQCPKQVQELAREPLLLYLLAAMHRDKQLQVEMFATADVGGAKVLIYEQTLKWVLEKQRVEEGKNLNREITKLESEDLEILLAEAGLCVVQSGREYAAIKMIEDRLVEQGYKELQALIEKARQDEREDGLKNALAAFYLKSAAGAENSVEFFHKSFGEFLCAKRMVESLEDLTQKTGKRRKTYVVSDQELEWQVYDLFGYGSLTVEVVEYLMALLVKSEVELMVLFERLHEFYLDWCEGEFIEATEETLPQKKARQLQQWGIESGQRRANIYTGLNVMILLFELHRYGQSQEELQEQLHFYPCGQPDSEDFEKTKLLRIIGYSQCLGDEVFAKIVGKFLRGADLSSAYLRGAYLNRAYLNRADLRGADLSSAYLNRADLRGADLNRAYLNRAYLSSADLRDANLRGADLSSADLS
;
A
#
# COMPACT_ATOMS: atom_id res chain seq x y z
N MET A 1 13.07 25.55 34.53
CA MET A 1 13.21 24.85 35.82
C MET A 1 14.02 23.59 35.57
N LEU A 2 15.25 23.56 36.09
CA LEU A 2 16.06 22.35 36.26
C LEU A 2 15.49 21.52 37.42
N ARG A 3 15.43 20.19 37.26
CA ARG A 3 15.57 19.08 38.25
C ARG A 3 14.91 17.82 37.68
N SER A 4 15.66 16.81 37.24
CA SER A 4 16.41 15.79 38.01
C SER A 4 15.59 14.50 38.16
N THR A 5 15.90 13.51 37.32
CA THR A 5 15.78 12.10 37.65
C THR A 5 17.16 11.47 37.45
N SER A 6 17.52 10.63 38.41
CA SER A 6 18.85 10.47 38.99
C SER A 6 19.67 9.33 38.38
N ASP A 7 20.96 9.59 38.21
CA ASP A 7 22.02 8.64 37.83
C ASP A 7 22.11 7.36 38.71
N GLU A 8 21.34 7.28 39.80
CA GLU A 8 21.25 6.09 40.67
C GLU A 8 20.44 4.93 40.08
N GLU A 9 19.49 5.17 39.17
CA GLU A 9 18.71 4.07 38.54
C GLU A 9 19.50 3.38 37.42
N ILE A 10 20.30 4.14 36.67
CA ILE A 10 21.17 3.62 35.60
C ILE A 10 22.34 2.81 36.19
N ALA A 11 22.88 3.21 37.35
CA ALA A 11 23.91 2.47 38.06
C ALA A 11 23.41 1.11 38.63
N LYS A 12 22.11 1.00 38.95
CA LYS A 12 21.50 -0.22 39.52
C LYS A 12 21.21 -1.29 38.47
N GLU A 13 20.89 -0.88 37.25
CA GLU A 13 20.72 -1.76 36.07
C GLU A 13 22.08 -2.29 35.55
N LEU A 14 23.10 -1.42 35.45
CA LEU A 14 24.47 -1.82 35.07
C LEU A 14 25.14 -2.77 36.08
N GLY A 15 24.75 -2.70 37.36
CA GLY A 15 25.20 -3.62 38.41
C GLY A 15 24.66 -5.05 38.28
N LYS A 16 23.46 -5.22 37.72
CA LYS A 16 22.85 -6.55 37.49
C LYS A 16 23.39 -7.23 36.23
N ALA A 17 23.80 -6.49 35.21
CA ALA A 17 24.41 -7.04 34.00
C ALA A 17 25.87 -7.54 34.24
N LYS A 18 26.60 -6.92 35.17
CA LYS A 18 27.98 -7.33 35.52
C LYS A 18 28.07 -8.58 36.41
N SER A 19 27.03 -8.94 37.17
CA SER A 19 27.05 -10.13 38.04
C SER A 19 26.80 -11.45 37.29
N THR A 20 26.16 -11.41 36.13
CA THR A 20 25.88 -12.61 35.32
C THR A 20 27.07 -13.03 34.44
N ILE A 21 27.94 -12.08 34.06
CA ILE A 21 29.12 -12.33 33.19
C ILE A 21 30.38 -12.69 34.02
N ALA A 22 30.41 -12.36 35.32
CA ALA A 22 31.53 -12.66 36.21
C ALA A 22 31.64 -14.14 36.68
N ASN A 23 30.63 -14.99 36.40
CA ASN A 23 30.59 -16.38 36.90
C ASN A 23 31.05 -17.47 35.91
N LYS A 24 31.74 -17.14 34.80
CA LYS A 24 32.35 -18.16 33.91
C LYS A 24 33.80 -17.91 33.49
N LYS A 25 34.52 -16.97 34.10
CA LYS A 25 35.96 -16.70 33.80
C LYS A 25 36.87 -16.67 35.04
N THR A 26 36.48 -17.38 36.11
CA THR A 26 37.27 -17.54 37.35
C THR A 26 37.68 -18.99 37.56
N GLY A 27 38.55 -19.47 36.68
CA GLY A 27 39.37 -20.65 36.84
C GLY A 27 40.48 -20.56 35.81
N ILE A 28 41.74 -20.77 36.21
CA ILE A 28 42.96 -20.64 35.37
C ILE A 28 43.52 -19.20 35.24
N ARG A 29 43.60 -18.45 36.35
CA ARG A 29 44.55 -17.32 36.45
C ARG A 29 45.13 -17.11 37.85
N ARG A 30 45.27 -18.20 38.62
CA ARG A 30 45.86 -18.17 39.98
C ARG A 30 47.19 -18.95 40.13
N ASP A 31 47.63 -19.70 39.11
CA ASP A 31 48.85 -20.53 39.22
C ASP A 31 50.11 -19.98 38.53
N LEU A 32 50.08 -18.77 37.93
CA LEU A 32 51.26 -18.23 37.22
C LEU A 32 52.03 -17.14 37.97
N ASN A 33 51.42 -16.51 38.98
CA ASN A 33 52.05 -15.41 39.73
C ASN A 33 52.82 -15.85 40.98
N ASP A 34 52.66 -17.11 41.42
CA ASP A 34 53.37 -17.66 42.58
C ASP A 34 54.71 -18.33 42.20
N LEU A 35 55.02 -18.51 40.92
CA LEU A 35 56.29 -19.10 40.44
C LEU A 35 57.38 -18.08 40.08
N LEU A 36 57.09 -16.78 40.07
CA LEU A 36 58.03 -15.73 39.61
C LEU A 36 58.64 -14.87 40.74
N LYS A 37 58.38 -15.19 42.01
CA LYS A 37 58.93 -14.46 43.17
C LYS A 37 60.09 -15.16 43.90
N ALA A 38 60.67 -16.22 43.33
CA ALA A 38 61.59 -17.08 44.07
C ALA A 38 63.10 -16.79 43.95
N ASN A 39 63.63 -15.97 43.01
CA ASN A 39 65.10 -15.88 42.83
C ASN A 39 65.66 -14.47 42.54
N ASN A 40 65.78 -13.65 43.58
CA ASN A 40 66.52 -12.37 43.62
C ASN A 40 67.97 -12.48 43.10
N VAL A 41 68.40 -11.69 42.09
CA VAL A 41 69.75 -11.05 41.96
C VAL A 41 69.68 -9.83 40.99
N SER A 42 70.41 -8.76 41.31
CA SER A 42 70.56 -7.49 40.56
C SER A 42 71.65 -7.46 39.48
N LEU A 43 71.56 -6.50 38.54
CA LEU A 43 72.50 -6.17 37.44
C LEU A 43 73.90 -5.70 37.91
N PRO A 44 74.95 -5.82 37.06
CA PRO A 44 75.39 -4.64 36.27
C PRO A 44 75.95 -4.92 34.84
N ASP A 45 75.81 -3.87 34.02
CA ASP A 45 76.60 -3.35 32.90
C ASP A 45 77.24 -4.24 31.82
N GLY A 46 76.80 -3.96 30.58
CA GLY A 46 77.66 -3.61 29.45
C GLY A 46 78.47 -4.71 28.79
N ASP A 47 78.08 -5.11 27.57
CA ASP A 47 79.01 -5.05 26.44
C ASP A 47 78.29 -5.12 25.08
N GLU A 48 78.75 -4.26 24.19
CA GLU A 48 78.18 -3.74 22.95
C GLU A 48 78.11 -4.72 21.75
N GLU A 49 78.12 -6.04 21.98
CA GLU A 49 78.21 -7.02 20.88
C GLU A 49 76.87 -7.67 20.51
N TYR A 50 75.80 -7.41 21.28
CA TYR A 50 74.45 -7.93 20.98
C TYR A 50 73.64 -7.00 20.06
N LEU A 51 73.97 -5.71 20.01
CA LEU A 51 73.31 -4.71 19.16
C LEU A 51 73.81 -4.73 17.71
N LYS A 52 74.90 -5.46 17.41
CA LYS A 52 75.44 -5.63 16.05
C LYS A 52 74.86 -6.83 15.29
N ARG A 53 74.09 -7.70 15.97
CA ARG A 53 73.33 -8.81 15.35
C ARG A 53 71.86 -8.48 15.05
N LEU A 54 71.43 -7.24 15.28
CA LEU A 54 70.08 -6.74 14.98
C LEU A 54 70.02 -5.89 13.70
N SER A 55 70.80 -6.24 12.68
CA SER A 55 70.74 -5.56 11.37
C SER A 55 70.59 -6.49 10.16
N GLU A 56 70.30 -7.78 10.38
CA GLU A 56 69.95 -8.69 9.29
C GLU A 56 68.59 -9.33 9.56
N VAL A 57 67.66 -9.08 8.63
CA VAL A 57 66.29 -9.60 8.53
C VAL A 57 65.24 -8.83 9.36
N GLY A 58 65.19 -7.52 9.15
CA GLY A 58 63.91 -6.81 9.19
C GLY A 58 63.08 -7.23 7.97
N VAL A 59 62.24 -8.26 8.12
CA VAL A 59 61.19 -8.52 7.13
C VAL A 59 60.15 -7.43 7.30
N ILE A 60 60.14 -6.47 6.37
CA ILE A 60 58.92 -5.76 6.03
C ILE A 60 57.99 -6.87 5.51
N ILE A 61 56.97 -7.24 6.27
CA ILE A 61 55.87 -8.02 5.71
C ILE A 61 55.09 -7.02 4.87
N GLU A 62 55.51 -6.83 3.62
CA GLU A 62 54.56 -6.45 2.59
C GLU A 62 53.58 -7.62 2.50
N LEU A 63 52.28 -7.36 2.56
CA LEU A 63 51.27 -8.30 2.05
C LEU A 63 51.44 -8.33 0.53
N ASN A 64 52.59 -8.80 0.07
CA ASN A 64 52.91 -8.87 -1.34
C ASN A 64 52.30 -10.18 -1.82
N PHE A 65 51.01 -10.12 -2.15
CA PHE A 65 50.24 -11.17 -2.84
C PHE A 65 50.82 -11.54 -4.23
N SER A 66 52.03 -11.10 -4.56
CA SER A 66 52.57 -11.07 -5.92
C SER A 66 53.68 -12.09 -6.22
N GLU A 67 54.27 -12.80 -5.26
CA GLU A 67 55.29 -13.81 -5.59
C GLU A 67 55.29 -15.04 -4.66
N THR A 68 54.47 -16.05 -4.96
CA THR A 68 54.92 -17.44 -5.21
C THR A 68 53.76 -18.34 -5.66
N VAL A 69 54.05 -19.29 -6.54
CA VAL A 69 53.08 -20.12 -7.28
C VAL A 69 52.43 -21.17 -6.37
N LYS A 70 51.28 -20.88 -5.75
CA LYS A 70 50.35 -21.91 -5.23
C LYS A 70 48.84 -21.59 -5.27
N GLY A 71 48.36 -20.54 -5.95
CA GLY A 71 46.92 -20.31 -6.10
C GLY A 71 46.15 -21.55 -6.60
N GLY A 72 45.17 -22.02 -5.82
CA GLY A 72 44.39 -23.23 -6.12
C GLY A 72 43.76 -23.89 -4.89
N VAL A 73 43.33 -25.16 -5.03
CA VAL A 73 42.60 -25.92 -3.99
C VAL A 73 43.39 -26.05 -2.68
N GLU A 74 44.73 -25.99 -2.71
CA GLU A 74 45.56 -26.03 -1.50
C GLU A 74 45.53 -24.71 -0.70
N SER A 75 45.57 -23.55 -1.38
CA SER A 75 45.41 -22.23 -0.73
C SER A 75 44.01 -22.09 -0.12
N ALA A 76 42.97 -22.57 -0.82
CA ALA A 76 41.62 -22.64 -0.27
C ALA A 76 41.60 -23.41 1.06
N LYS A 77 42.20 -24.63 1.10
CA LYS A 77 42.31 -25.45 2.31
C LYS A 77 43.12 -24.77 3.42
N ALA A 78 44.07 -23.89 3.11
CA ALA A 78 44.79 -23.10 4.10
C ALA A 78 43.88 -22.08 4.78
N VAL A 79 43.04 -21.37 4.02
CA VAL A 79 42.02 -20.44 4.57
C VAL A 79 41.05 -21.17 5.51
N PHE A 80 40.57 -22.37 5.13
CA PHE A 80 39.73 -23.21 6.01
C PHE A 80 40.43 -23.55 7.35
N LYS A 81 41.73 -23.85 7.31
CA LYS A 81 42.52 -24.16 8.51
C LYS A 81 42.72 -22.93 9.40
N ILE A 82 42.88 -21.74 8.81
CA ILE A 82 42.97 -20.47 9.56
C ILE A 82 41.65 -20.21 10.29
N ALA A 83 40.51 -20.28 9.59
CA ALA A 83 39.18 -20.07 10.18
C ALA A 83 38.96 -20.99 11.40
N LYS A 84 39.29 -22.28 11.26
CA LYS A 84 39.17 -23.26 12.33
C LYS A 84 40.13 -23.01 13.49
N ALA A 85 41.37 -22.62 13.21
CA ALA A 85 42.36 -22.32 14.25
C ALA A 85 41.97 -21.08 15.09
N ILE A 86 41.37 -20.07 14.45
CA ILE A 86 40.85 -18.87 15.12
C ILE A 86 39.64 -19.23 15.99
N GLN A 87 38.71 -20.05 15.48
CA GLN A 87 37.55 -20.53 16.25
C GLN A 87 37.94 -21.29 17.54
N GLU A 88 39.07 -22.01 17.49
CA GLU A 88 39.61 -22.77 18.61
C GLU A 88 40.52 -21.95 19.54
N ASN A 89 40.61 -20.62 19.37
CA ASN A 89 41.49 -19.71 20.14
C ASN A 89 42.96 -20.19 20.18
N ARG A 90 43.49 -20.69 19.05
CA ARG A 90 44.88 -21.16 18.97
C ARG A 90 45.88 -19.99 18.88
N ASP A 91 47.04 -20.15 19.52
CA ASP A 91 48.11 -19.15 19.60
C ASP A 91 48.62 -18.64 18.24
N ALA A 92 49.11 -17.39 18.20
CA ALA A 92 49.71 -16.74 17.02
C ALA A 92 50.86 -17.55 16.37
N ARG A 93 51.48 -18.50 17.08
CA ARG A 93 52.51 -19.41 16.53
C ARG A 93 51.95 -20.47 15.58
N VAL A 94 50.66 -20.84 15.74
CA VAL A 94 49.95 -21.80 14.89
C VAL A 94 49.39 -21.11 13.63
N LEU A 95 48.98 -19.85 13.76
CA LEU A 95 48.43 -19.05 12.65
C LEU A 95 49.51 -18.59 11.66
N LYS A 96 50.72 -18.29 12.15
CA LYS A 96 51.85 -17.79 11.33
C LYS A 96 52.11 -18.59 10.04
N PRO A 97 52.42 -19.91 10.08
CA PRO A 97 52.71 -20.68 8.87
C PRO A 97 51.49 -20.87 7.97
N LEU A 98 50.26 -20.68 8.48
CA LEU A 98 49.05 -20.76 7.66
C LEU A 98 48.80 -19.45 6.91
N ILE A 99 49.00 -18.30 7.57
CA ILE A 99 48.88 -16.97 6.97
C ILE A 99 49.95 -16.77 5.88
N GLU A 100 51.18 -17.26 6.10
CA GLU A 100 52.27 -17.22 5.11
C GLU A 100 51.99 -18.07 3.84
N ASN A 101 50.93 -18.89 3.81
CA ASN A 101 50.56 -19.76 2.68
C ASN A 101 49.25 -19.34 1.98
N VAL A 102 48.70 -18.16 2.30
CA VAL A 102 47.45 -17.65 1.70
C VAL A 102 47.76 -16.46 0.80
N ASP A 103 47.56 -16.66 -0.51
CA ASP A 103 47.70 -15.62 -1.54
C ASP A 103 46.43 -14.77 -1.65
N SER A 104 45.25 -15.33 -1.44
CA SER A 104 44.00 -14.57 -1.37
C SER A 104 43.00 -15.28 -0.47
N VAL A 105 42.22 -14.53 0.31
CA VAL A 105 41.13 -15.14 1.08
C VAL A 105 40.03 -15.62 0.13
N LEU A 106 39.86 -14.98 -1.04
CA LEU A 106 38.94 -15.42 -2.10
C LEU A 106 39.33 -16.76 -2.73
N ASP A 107 40.52 -17.30 -2.48
CA ASP A 107 40.89 -18.65 -2.91
C ASP A 107 39.91 -19.72 -2.41
N VAL A 108 39.13 -19.44 -1.36
CA VAL A 108 38.01 -20.28 -0.91
C VAL A 108 37.05 -20.62 -2.06
N LEU A 109 36.84 -19.72 -3.02
CA LEU A 109 35.98 -19.93 -4.18
C LEU A 109 36.53 -20.95 -5.19
N ASN A 110 37.83 -21.29 -5.10
CA ASN A 110 38.43 -22.38 -5.89
C ASN A 110 37.95 -23.77 -5.43
N TYR A 111 37.45 -23.87 -4.21
CA TYR A 111 36.87 -25.10 -3.65
C TYR A 111 35.42 -25.29 -4.13
N PRO A 112 34.85 -26.52 -4.06
CA PRO A 112 33.44 -26.71 -4.41
C PRO A 112 32.53 -25.84 -3.56
N LEU A 113 31.79 -24.91 -4.19
CA LEU A 113 30.95 -23.93 -3.47
C LEU A 113 29.94 -24.61 -2.55
N GLY A 114 29.35 -25.73 -2.96
CA GLY A 114 28.46 -26.52 -2.11
C GLY A 114 29.12 -27.02 -0.82
N LYS A 115 30.44 -27.24 -0.79
CA LYS A 115 31.19 -27.57 0.44
C LYS A 115 31.50 -26.32 1.26
N VAL A 116 32.00 -25.26 0.62
CA VAL A 116 32.28 -23.96 1.26
C VAL A 116 31.08 -23.48 2.09
N VAL A 117 29.90 -23.53 1.47
CA VAL A 117 28.65 -23.07 2.06
C VAL A 117 28.12 -24.01 3.16
N ARG A 118 28.49 -25.31 3.15
CA ARG A 118 28.08 -26.28 4.19
C ARG A 118 28.92 -26.19 5.46
N GLU A 119 30.19 -25.83 5.34
CA GLU A 119 31.11 -25.79 6.49
C GLU A 119 30.85 -24.60 7.43
N ASN A 120 30.02 -23.62 7.01
CA ASN A 120 29.54 -22.48 7.81
C ASN A 120 30.66 -21.78 8.62
N LEU A 121 31.79 -21.53 7.95
CA LEU A 121 32.96 -20.93 8.58
C LEU A 121 32.74 -19.45 8.91
N PRO A 122 33.13 -18.97 10.10
CA PRO A 122 33.06 -17.55 10.42
C PRO A 122 34.21 -16.80 9.72
N PHE A 123 33.92 -16.03 8.66
CA PHE A 123 34.95 -15.28 7.93
C PHE A 123 35.31 -13.97 8.64
N LEU A 124 34.35 -13.32 9.30
CA LEU A 124 34.55 -12.10 10.13
C LEU A 124 35.79 -12.17 11.06
N PRO A 125 35.97 -13.19 11.93
CA PRO A 125 37.14 -13.30 12.81
C PRO A 125 38.48 -13.52 12.09
N ILE A 126 38.46 -13.90 10.80
CA ILE A 126 39.68 -14.09 10.01
C ILE A 126 40.33 -12.76 9.71
N ALA A 127 39.55 -11.75 9.30
CA ALA A 127 40.07 -10.41 9.05
C ALA A 127 40.68 -9.80 10.32
N THR A 128 39.94 -9.84 11.43
CA THR A 128 40.41 -9.31 12.72
C THR A 128 41.67 -10.04 13.17
N GLY A 129 41.68 -11.38 13.13
CA GLY A 129 42.83 -12.20 13.50
C GLY A 129 44.09 -11.94 12.66
N ILE A 130 43.95 -11.76 11.33
CA ILE A 130 45.08 -11.45 10.44
C ILE A 130 45.62 -10.05 10.71
N ILE A 131 44.75 -9.05 10.84
CA ILE A 131 45.16 -7.65 11.09
C ILE A 131 45.84 -7.53 12.46
N SER A 132 45.25 -8.07 13.53
CA SER A 132 45.85 -8.04 14.87
C SER A 132 47.20 -8.78 14.89
N PHE A 133 47.32 -9.91 14.18
CA PHE A 133 48.58 -10.63 14.04
C PHE A 133 49.69 -9.80 13.36
N ILE A 134 49.36 -9.10 12.26
CA ILE A 134 50.32 -8.23 11.54
C ILE A 134 50.81 -7.12 12.46
N VAL A 135 49.89 -6.44 13.16
CA VAL A 135 50.20 -5.34 14.08
C VAL A 135 51.07 -5.81 15.25
N GLU A 136 50.75 -6.97 15.84
CA GLU A 136 51.53 -7.56 16.93
C GLU A 136 52.96 -7.96 16.50
N LYS A 137 53.14 -8.47 15.28
CA LYS A 137 54.43 -8.99 14.80
C LYS A 137 55.35 -7.94 14.21
N THR A 138 54.81 -7.02 13.43
CA THR A 138 55.59 -6.00 12.72
C THR A 138 55.76 -4.71 13.53
N ARG A 139 54.92 -4.50 14.55
CA ARG A 139 54.77 -3.22 15.27
C ARG A 139 54.45 -2.04 14.34
N GLN A 140 53.99 -2.31 13.12
CA GLN A 140 53.61 -1.32 12.12
C GLN A 140 52.17 -1.61 11.67
N GLU A 141 51.39 -0.57 11.43
CA GLU A 141 50.03 -0.72 10.88
C GLU A 141 50.09 -0.97 9.37
N PRO A 142 49.28 -1.88 8.81
CA PRO A 142 49.19 -2.11 7.37
C PRO A 142 48.83 -0.84 6.60
N THR A 143 49.12 -0.82 5.31
CA THR A 143 48.69 0.29 4.44
C THR A 143 47.16 0.31 4.36
N LEU A 144 46.57 1.47 4.04
CA LEU A 144 45.11 1.58 3.91
C LEU A 144 44.60 0.69 2.78
N GLU A 145 45.35 0.62 1.68
CA GLU A 145 45.05 -0.20 0.50
C GLU A 145 44.98 -1.69 0.86
N ASP A 146 46.05 -2.24 1.44
CA ASP A 146 46.12 -3.66 1.82
C ASP A 146 45.03 -4.03 2.84
N ALA A 147 44.79 -3.13 3.79
CA ALA A 147 43.82 -3.35 4.85
C ALA A 147 42.39 -3.34 4.31
N VAL A 148 42.04 -2.37 3.44
CA VAL A 148 40.71 -2.32 2.81
C VAL A 148 40.51 -3.51 1.88
N GLN A 149 41.53 -3.93 1.15
CA GLN A 149 41.43 -5.07 0.26
C GLN A 149 41.17 -6.38 1.02
N LEU A 150 41.86 -6.61 2.14
CA LEU A 150 41.62 -7.76 3.01
C LEU A 150 40.20 -7.71 3.61
N VAL A 151 39.79 -6.56 4.16
CA VAL A 151 38.46 -6.37 4.74
C VAL A 151 37.37 -6.60 3.69
N ALA A 152 37.54 -6.08 2.47
CA ALA A 152 36.59 -6.27 1.38
C ALA A 152 36.46 -7.74 0.96
N GLN A 153 37.57 -8.47 0.83
CA GLN A 153 37.54 -9.91 0.52
C GLN A 153 36.80 -10.72 1.59
N VAL A 154 37.10 -10.45 2.86
CA VAL A 154 36.47 -11.15 4.00
C VAL A 154 34.98 -10.79 4.11
N ALA A 155 34.65 -9.50 4.00
CA ALA A 155 33.26 -9.04 4.00
C ALA A 155 32.43 -9.64 2.86
N TYR A 156 33.02 -9.79 1.67
CA TYR A 156 32.35 -10.39 0.53
C TYR A 156 32.08 -11.89 0.76
N LEU A 157 33.05 -12.63 1.32
CA LEU A 157 32.85 -14.03 1.71
C LEU A 157 31.85 -14.19 2.85
N GLU A 158 31.83 -13.26 3.81
CA GLU A 158 30.84 -13.23 4.87
C GLU A 158 29.43 -12.98 4.30
N SER A 159 29.31 -12.07 3.33
CA SER A 159 28.06 -11.85 2.62
C SER A 159 27.60 -13.08 1.84
N ILE A 160 28.52 -13.81 1.20
CA ILE A 160 28.23 -15.10 0.56
C ILE A 160 27.72 -16.10 1.60
N ARG A 161 28.41 -16.21 2.74
CA ARG A 161 28.04 -17.13 3.82
C ARG A 161 26.63 -16.84 4.34
N GLN A 162 26.35 -15.59 4.69
CA GLN A 162 25.06 -15.20 5.24
C GLN A 162 23.93 -15.42 4.22
N PHE A 163 24.14 -15.04 2.96
CA PHE A 163 23.16 -15.27 1.89
C PHE A 163 22.73 -16.75 1.83
N PHE A 164 23.66 -17.69 1.90
CA PHE A 164 23.31 -19.11 1.83
C PHE A 164 22.77 -19.71 3.13
N ILE A 165 22.86 -19.00 4.26
CA ILE A 165 22.15 -19.35 5.49
C ILE A 165 20.67 -18.97 5.33
N ASP A 166 20.42 -17.79 4.79
CA ASP A 166 19.09 -17.24 4.63
C ASP A 166 18.32 -17.93 3.47
N PHE A 167 19.04 -18.43 2.45
CA PHE A 167 18.50 -19.09 1.25
C PHE A 167 19.01 -20.54 1.07
N PRO A 168 18.64 -21.47 1.96
CA PRO A 168 19.13 -22.86 1.94
C PRO A 168 18.73 -23.62 0.67
N GLU A 169 17.61 -23.29 0.04
CA GLU A 169 17.14 -23.91 -1.21
C GLU A 169 18.08 -23.67 -2.40
N ILE A 170 18.78 -22.53 -2.43
CA ILE A 170 19.80 -22.25 -3.46
C ILE A 170 21.06 -23.06 -3.15
N LYS A 171 21.43 -23.14 -1.87
CA LYS A 171 22.58 -23.93 -1.39
C LYS A 171 22.52 -25.39 -1.83
N TYR A 172 21.34 -26.02 -1.83
CA TYR A 172 21.19 -27.42 -2.27
C TYR A 172 21.19 -27.62 -3.80
N LYS A 173 21.05 -26.55 -4.59
CA LYS A 173 21.11 -26.62 -6.06
C LYS A 173 22.54 -26.58 -6.60
N LEU A 174 23.53 -26.23 -5.77
CA LEU A 174 24.93 -26.11 -6.18
C LEU A 174 25.59 -27.49 -6.33
N THR A 175 26.18 -27.76 -7.49
CA THR A 175 26.98 -28.97 -7.74
C THR A 175 28.33 -28.91 -7.03
N GLU A 176 28.90 -30.06 -6.66
CA GLU A 176 30.22 -30.15 -6.01
C GLU A 176 31.38 -30.08 -7.03
N THR A 177 31.38 -29.06 -7.88
CA THR A 177 32.41 -28.85 -8.91
C THR A 177 33.52 -27.92 -8.41
N GLU A 178 34.78 -28.30 -8.62
CA GLU A 178 35.92 -27.41 -8.41
C GLU A 178 35.94 -26.28 -9.45
N ALA A 179 36.65 -25.19 -9.16
CA ALA A 179 36.78 -24.08 -10.10
C ALA A 179 37.53 -24.48 -11.38
N SER A 180 37.10 -23.95 -12.53
CA SER A 180 37.85 -24.12 -13.77
C SER A 180 39.19 -23.38 -13.75
N GLU A 181 40.09 -23.77 -14.66
CA GLU A 181 41.37 -23.07 -14.84
C GLU A 181 41.21 -21.59 -15.23
N ALA A 182 40.07 -21.22 -15.84
CA ALA A 182 39.77 -19.83 -16.14
C ALA A 182 39.50 -19.02 -14.86
N VAL A 183 38.68 -19.54 -13.96
CA VAL A 183 38.37 -18.85 -12.69
C VAL A 183 39.58 -18.83 -11.75
N LYS A 184 40.36 -19.91 -11.67
CA LYS A 184 41.61 -19.93 -10.90
C LYS A 184 42.56 -18.82 -11.33
N LYS A 185 42.69 -18.57 -12.64
CA LYS A 185 43.50 -17.48 -13.18
C LYS A 185 42.92 -16.09 -12.87
N GLN A 186 41.60 -15.95 -12.81
CA GLN A 186 40.96 -14.69 -12.42
C GLN A 186 41.30 -14.32 -10.97
N ILE A 187 41.22 -15.29 -10.05
CA ILE A 187 41.59 -15.08 -8.63
C ILE A 187 43.10 -14.76 -8.51
N GLN A 188 43.96 -15.49 -9.20
CA GLN A 188 45.43 -15.25 -9.19
C GLN A 188 45.85 -13.88 -9.74
N ASN A 189 44.99 -13.21 -10.51
CA ASN A 189 45.28 -11.92 -11.12
C ASN A 189 44.50 -10.75 -10.47
N LEU A 190 43.87 -10.97 -9.31
CA LEU A 190 43.08 -9.95 -8.59
C LEU A 190 43.85 -8.62 -8.41
N ASP A 191 45.16 -8.69 -8.16
CA ASP A 191 45.98 -7.51 -7.78
C ASP A 191 46.69 -6.85 -8.96
N LYS A 192 46.78 -7.54 -10.11
CA LYS A 192 47.59 -7.09 -11.25
C LYS A 192 46.87 -6.09 -12.15
N ASP A 193 45.54 -6.09 -12.09
CA ASP A 193 44.69 -5.32 -13.02
C ASP A 193 43.94 -4.15 -12.34
N ILE A 194 44.09 -3.95 -11.02
CA ILE A 194 43.37 -2.90 -10.28
C ILE A 194 44.37 -1.83 -9.80
N ASN A 195 44.26 -0.62 -10.35
CA ASN A 195 44.97 0.55 -9.79
C ASN A 195 44.25 1.00 -8.51
N PHE A 196 44.45 0.26 -7.42
CA PHE A 196 43.85 0.52 -6.13
C PHE A 196 44.75 1.50 -5.36
N ASN A 197 44.24 2.70 -5.12
CA ASN A 197 44.95 3.75 -4.40
C ASN A 197 44.16 4.15 -3.14
N ASP A 198 44.79 4.91 -2.24
CA ASP A 198 44.15 5.47 -1.04
C ASP A 198 42.78 6.12 -1.28
N ARG A 199 42.54 6.75 -2.45
CA ARG A 199 41.24 7.35 -2.79
C ARG A 199 40.19 6.27 -3.07
N ASN A 200 40.54 5.27 -3.86
CA ASN A 200 39.67 4.12 -4.16
C ASN A 200 39.41 3.28 -2.91
N ALA A 201 40.41 3.14 -2.02
CA ALA A 201 40.26 2.47 -0.74
C ALA A 201 39.23 3.17 0.17
N LYS A 202 39.30 4.50 0.30
CA LYS A 202 38.30 5.29 1.05
C LYS A 202 36.91 5.18 0.44
N ASN A 203 36.78 5.27 -0.88
CA ASN A 203 35.49 5.12 -1.55
C ASN A 203 34.89 3.73 -1.34
N THR A 204 35.72 2.68 -1.37
CA THR A 204 35.28 1.29 -1.14
C THR A 204 34.71 1.09 0.27
N LEU A 205 35.29 1.75 1.28
CA LEU A 205 34.77 1.74 2.65
C LEU A 205 33.40 2.43 2.79
N ILE A 206 33.14 3.45 1.96
CA ILE A 206 31.88 4.21 1.97
C ILE A 206 30.80 3.49 1.15
N TYR A 207 31.16 3.05 -0.05
CA TYR A 207 30.28 2.36 -0.99
C TYR A 207 31.04 1.31 -1.79
N PHE A 208 31.00 0.06 -1.30
CA PHE A 208 31.69 -1.07 -1.95
C PHE A 208 31.15 -1.35 -3.35
N TYR A 209 29.85 -1.14 -3.58
CA TYR A 209 29.19 -1.53 -4.81
C TYR A 209 29.73 -0.79 -6.06
N ASP A 210 30.15 0.47 -5.93
CA ASP A 210 30.78 1.24 -7.03
C ASP A 210 32.32 1.10 -7.03
N SER A 211 32.88 0.16 -6.27
CA SER A 211 34.32 -0.03 -6.21
C SER A 211 34.85 -0.89 -7.37
N PRO A 212 36.10 -0.67 -7.82
CA PRO A 212 36.77 -1.56 -8.77
C PRO A 212 36.90 -3.01 -8.27
N LEU A 213 36.93 -3.22 -6.94
CA LEU A 213 36.99 -4.56 -6.35
C LEU A 213 35.70 -5.34 -6.60
N ARG A 214 34.53 -4.68 -6.54
CA ARG A 214 33.23 -5.29 -6.82
C ARG A 214 33.20 -5.93 -8.20
N GLU A 215 33.68 -5.25 -9.24
CA GLU A 215 33.63 -5.77 -10.61
C GLU A 215 34.35 -7.13 -10.71
N LYS A 216 35.54 -7.22 -10.13
CA LYS A 216 36.32 -8.47 -10.13
C LYS A 216 35.71 -9.55 -9.27
N PHE A 217 35.21 -9.21 -8.09
CA PHE A 217 34.60 -10.18 -7.19
C PHE A 217 33.32 -10.76 -7.81
N ASP A 218 32.51 -9.91 -8.45
CA ASP A 218 31.29 -10.29 -9.13
C ASP A 218 31.55 -11.17 -10.35
N GLU A 219 32.56 -10.83 -11.17
CA GLU A 219 32.98 -11.66 -12.31
C GLU A 219 33.33 -13.09 -11.85
N ILE A 220 34.13 -13.21 -10.78
CA ILE A 220 34.55 -14.49 -10.21
C ILE A 220 33.35 -15.26 -9.65
N LEU A 221 32.55 -14.63 -8.79
CA LEU A 221 31.41 -15.27 -8.14
C LEU A 221 30.37 -15.71 -9.17
N PHE A 222 30.03 -14.84 -10.13
CA PHE A 222 29.08 -15.14 -11.19
C PHE A 222 29.52 -16.35 -12.01
N ALA A 223 30.81 -16.40 -12.41
CA ALA A 223 31.36 -17.56 -13.11
C ALA A 223 31.25 -18.84 -12.27
N ARG A 224 31.58 -18.77 -10.97
CA ARG A 224 31.48 -19.92 -10.06
C ARG A 224 30.06 -20.40 -9.82
N LEU A 225 29.09 -19.49 -9.70
CA LEU A 225 27.67 -19.83 -9.56
C LEU A 225 27.16 -20.56 -10.81
N LYS A 226 27.56 -20.11 -12.01
CA LYS A 226 27.25 -20.79 -13.28
C LYS A 226 27.89 -22.17 -13.36
N GLU A 227 29.18 -22.30 -13.03
CA GLU A 227 29.89 -23.58 -12.99
C GLU A 227 29.31 -24.57 -11.95
N SER A 228 28.66 -24.03 -10.91
CA SER A 228 27.99 -24.81 -9.88
C SER A 228 26.53 -25.16 -10.25
N GLY A 229 26.08 -24.82 -11.46
CA GLY A 229 24.78 -25.25 -12.00
C GLY A 229 23.62 -24.24 -11.87
N LEU A 230 23.87 -23.00 -11.43
CA LEU A 230 22.82 -21.97 -11.40
C LEU A 230 22.60 -21.35 -12.79
N TYR A 231 21.33 -21.15 -13.13
CA TYR A 231 20.93 -20.43 -14.35
C TYR A 231 21.42 -18.97 -14.32
N GLU A 232 21.69 -18.43 -15.50
CA GLU A 232 22.35 -17.14 -15.66
C GLU A 232 21.63 -15.98 -14.93
N ASN A 233 20.32 -15.85 -15.06
CA ASN A 233 19.58 -14.76 -14.41
C ASN A 233 19.61 -14.88 -12.89
N ASN A 234 19.51 -16.10 -12.36
CA ASN A 234 19.59 -16.34 -10.92
C ASN A 234 21.00 -16.06 -10.40
N ALA A 235 22.03 -16.47 -11.14
CA ALA A 235 23.42 -16.16 -10.79
C ALA A 235 23.65 -14.64 -10.74
N LYS A 236 23.11 -13.87 -11.71
CA LYS A 236 23.19 -12.39 -11.69
C LYS A 236 22.53 -11.79 -10.44
N ILE A 237 21.31 -12.21 -10.12
CA ILE A 237 20.57 -11.69 -8.94
C ILE A 237 21.31 -12.04 -7.64
N VAL A 238 21.78 -13.29 -7.50
CA VAL A 238 22.52 -13.74 -6.32
C VAL A 238 23.80 -12.93 -6.14
N THR A 239 24.60 -12.79 -7.21
CA THR A 239 25.82 -11.97 -7.19
C THR A 239 25.50 -10.53 -6.78
N GLU A 240 24.52 -9.90 -7.42
CA GLU A 240 24.13 -8.51 -7.13
C GLU A 240 23.71 -8.31 -5.66
N ARG A 241 22.95 -9.27 -5.08
CA ARG A 241 22.55 -9.22 -3.67
C ARG A 241 23.76 -9.28 -2.74
N ILE A 242 24.70 -10.18 -3.02
CA ILE A 242 25.93 -10.34 -2.23
C ILE A 242 26.77 -9.06 -2.27
N SER A 243 26.98 -8.48 -3.44
CA SER A 243 27.77 -7.26 -3.61
C SER A 243 27.13 -6.08 -2.88
N ARG A 244 25.79 -5.98 -2.92
CA ARG A 244 25.05 -4.96 -2.17
C ARG A 244 25.06 -5.20 -0.67
N SER A 245 25.07 -6.43 -0.18
CA SER A 245 25.16 -6.72 1.26
C SER A 245 26.58 -6.54 1.82
N THR A 246 27.61 -6.63 0.99
CA THR A 246 29.02 -6.64 1.41
C THR A 246 29.43 -5.42 2.25
N HIS A 247 28.92 -4.23 1.94
CA HIS A 247 29.26 -3.01 2.66
C HIS A 247 28.91 -3.08 4.17
N ARG A 248 27.84 -3.78 4.54
CA ARG A 248 27.42 -3.94 5.95
C ARG A 248 28.50 -4.67 6.75
N TYR A 249 29.04 -5.76 6.19
CA TYR A 249 30.11 -6.53 6.82
C TYR A 249 31.44 -5.78 6.84
N ILE A 250 31.72 -4.93 5.84
CA ILE A 250 32.88 -4.03 5.89
C ILE A 250 32.77 -3.12 7.13
N LYS A 251 31.61 -2.49 7.34
CA LYS A 251 31.39 -1.63 8.52
C LYS A 251 31.51 -2.42 9.83
N GLU A 252 30.94 -3.63 9.91
CA GLU A 252 31.06 -4.50 11.08
C GLU A 252 32.53 -4.84 11.41
N ILE A 253 33.31 -5.28 10.42
CA ILE A 253 34.74 -5.59 10.59
C ILE A 253 35.50 -4.37 11.10
N VAL A 254 35.35 -3.21 10.46
CA VAL A 254 36.13 -2.03 10.83
C VAL A 254 35.76 -1.53 12.24
N VAL A 255 34.49 -1.63 12.65
CA VAL A 255 34.07 -1.32 14.02
C VAL A 255 34.73 -2.27 15.03
N GLU A 256 34.88 -3.55 14.69
CA GLU A 256 35.53 -4.55 15.56
C GLU A 256 37.04 -4.33 15.70
N VAL A 257 37.73 -3.98 14.61
CA VAL A 257 39.20 -3.78 14.56
C VAL A 257 39.61 -2.36 14.99
N LYS A 258 38.66 -1.51 15.46
CA LYS A 258 38.88 -0.09 15.81
C LYS A 258 40.12 0.17 16.67
N ASN A 259 40.40 -0.72 17.62
CA ASN A 259 41.49 -0.55 18.58
C ASN A 259 42.85 -1.03 18.05
N ASP A 260 42.85 -1.95 17.09
CA ASP A 260 44.05 -2.64 16.60
C ASP A 260 44.59 -2.01 15.30
N ALA A 261 43.76 -1.31 14.51
CA ALA A 261 44.15 -0.66 13.27
C ALA A 261 43.63 0.79 13.17
N LYS A 262 44.41 1.77 13.67
CA LYS A 262 43.96 3.17 13.75
C LYS A 262 43.81 3.84 12.39
N LYS A 263 44.61 3.48 11.37
CA LYS A 263 44.45 3.98 10.00
C LYS A 263 43.11 3.60 9.36
N LEU A 264 42.60 2.40 9.63
CA LEU A 264 41.25 1.96 9.22
C LEU A 264 40.17 2.67 10.05
N ALA A 265 40.39 2.76 11.36
CA ALA A 265 39.46 3.32 12.33
C ALA A 265 39.39 4.86 12.35
N GLY A 266 40.35 5.55 11.73
CA GLY A 266 40.42 7.01 11.66
C GLY A 266 39.32 7.62 10.77
N ILE A 267 38.54 6.78 10.09
CA ILE A 267 37.49 7.15 9.14
C ILE A 267 36.12 6.87 9.83
N TYR A 268 35.47 7.92 10.34
CA TYR A 268 34.02 7.98 10.65
C TYR A 268 33.37 6.89 11.55
N VAL A 269 34.08 6.29 12.51
CA VAL A 269 33.55 5.14 13.30
C VAL A 269 32.28 5.45 14.11
N ASP A 270 32.05 6.69 14.54
CA ASP A 270 30.84 7.04 15.30
C ASP A 270 29.59 7.15 14.39
N SER A 271 29.75 7.45 13.11
CA SER A 271 28.67 7.43 12.10
C SER A 271 28.26 6.01 11.74
N TRP A 272 29.20 5.07 11.67
CA TRP A 272 28.91 3.70 11.22
C TRP A 272 28.13 2.86 12.22
N ARG A 273 28.17 3.20 13.51
CA ARG A 273 27.27 2.58 14.50
C ARG A 273 25.81 2.91 14.21
N GLN A 274 25.53 4.15 13.85
CA GLN A 274 24.18 4.58 13.48
C GLN A 274 23.72 3.89 12.19
N ASP A 275 24.62 3.73 11.21
CA ASP A 275 24.32 2.97 9.98
C ASP A 275 23.99 1.50 10.27
N LEU A 276 24.74 0.84 11.17
CA LEU A 276 24.46 -0.55 11.57
C LEU A 276 23.14 -0.68 12.33
N GLU A 277 22.79 0.28 13.19
CA GLU A 277 21.49 0.37 13.83
C GLU A 277 20.35 0.59 12.81
N ALA A 278 20.60 1.40 11.77
CA ALA A 278 19.65 1.60 10.67
C ALA A 278 19.42 0.30 9.88
N TYR A 279 20.48 -0.45 9.53
CA TYR A 279 20.32 -1.75 8.87
C TYR A 279 19.57 -2.77 9.74
N ALA A 280 19.87 -2.84 11.04
CA ALA A 280 19.11 -3.69 11.96
C ALA A 280 17.64 -3.27 12.06
N SER A 281 17.35 -1.96 12.03
CA SER A 281 15.98 -1.45 11.98
C SER A 281 15.28 -1.76 10.65
N ILE A 282 16.01 -1.86 9.53
CA ILE A 282 15.46 -2.32 8.24
C ILE A 282 15.14 -3.81 8.31
N ASP A 283 16.02 -4.65 8.87
CA ASP A 283 15.78 -6.08 9.04
C ASP A 283 14.48 -6.33 9.84
N ASN A 284 14.34 -5.66 10.99
CA ASN A 284 13.13 -5.74 11.81
C ASN A 284 11.87 -5.28 11.04
N TYR A 285 11.99 -4.22 10.24
CA TYR A 285 10.88 -3.77 9.39
C TYR A 285 10.46 -4.84 8.38
N LEU A 286 11.42 -5.50 7.73
CA LEU A 286 11.13 -6.53 6.73
C LEU A 286 10.46 -7.76 7.36
N GLU A 287 10.91 -8.18 8.54
CA GLU A 287 10.32 -9.31 9.25
C GLU A 287 8.92 -8.98 9.79
N GLU A 288 8.78 -7.86 10.51
CA GLU A 288 7.54 -7.55 11.23
C GLU A 288 6.48 -6.91 10.32
N ALA A 289 6.88 -6.00 9.43
CA ALA A 289 5.96 -5.19 8.64
C ALA A 289 5.73 -5.69 7.22
N ILE A 290 6.62 -6.50 6.64
CA ILE A 290 6.47 -7.00 5.26
C ILE A 290 6.15 -8.50 5.23
N ALA A 291 7.00 -9.36 5.80
CA ALA A 291 6.87 -10.81 5.70
C ALA A 291 5.56 -11.37 6.31
N THR A 292 4.98 -10.66 7.28
CA THR A 292 3.70 -11.03 7.90
C THR A 292 2.48 -10.73 7.02
N LYS A 293 2.57 -9.82 6.04
CA LYS A 293 1.41 -9.30 5.30
C LYS A 293 0.72 -10.35 4.42
N PRO A 294 1.43 -11.23 3.69
CA PRO A 294 0.78 -12.31 2.94
C PRO A 294 0.09 -13.35 3.83
N LEU A 295 0.59 -13.53 5.06
CA LEU A 295 0.13 -14.53 6.02
C LEU A 295 -1.08 -14.06 6.84
N ALA A 296 -1.47 -12.78 6.70
CA ALA A 296 -2.68 -12.26 7.31
C ALA A 296 -3.90 -13.09 6.88
N LYS A 297 -4.79 -13.38 7.84
CA LYS A 297 -6.04 -14.11 7.60
C LYS A 297 -6.93 -13.35 6.63
N VAL A 298 -7.59 -14.10 5.76
CA VAL A 298 -8.66 -13.57 4.91
C VAL A 298 -9.89 -13.46 5.80
N PHE A 299 -10.25 -12.24 6.20
CA PHE A 299 -11.37 -12.04 7.13
C PHE A 299 -11.15 -12.86 8.42
N ASP A 300 -12.14 -13.65 8.86
CA ASP A 300 -12.01 -14.55 10.04
C ASP A 300 -11.70 -16.00 9.67
N GLU A 301 -11.26 -16.25 8.43
CA GLU A 301 -10.96 -17.60 7.96
C GLU A 301 -9.69 -18.18 8.60
N ASN A 302 -9.57 -19.50 8.55
CA ASN A 302 -8.38 -20.24 9.02
C ASN A 302 -7.25 -20.29 8.00
N PHE A 303 -7.37 -19.58 6.88
CA PHE A 303 -6.35 -19.49 5.84
C PHE A 303 -5.96 -18.03 5.55
N SER A 304 -4.80 -17.87 4.95
CA SER A 304 -4.16 -16.58 4.66
C SER A 304 -4.43 -16.08 3.24
N PHE A 305 -4.21 -14.78 3.00
CA PHE A 305 -4.30 -14.21 1.64
C PHE A 305 -3.40 -14.94 0.65
N ARG A 306 -2.22 -15.39 1.08
CA ARG A 306 -1.27 -16.12 0.23
C ARG A 306 -1.85 -17.42 -0.33
N GLN A 307 -2.69 -18.12 0.43
CA GLN A 307 -3.23 -19.43 0.02
C GLN A 307 -4.28 -19.34 -1.08
N ILE A 308 -5.00 -18.21 -1.18
CA ILE A 308 -6.05 -18.01 -2.21
C ILE A 308 -5.66 -16.99 -3.29
N TYR A 309 -4.48 -16.40 -3.19
CA TYR A 309 -4.03 -15.36 -4.11
C TYR A 309 -3.76 -15.91 -5.52
N VAL A 310 -4.21 -15.17 -6.53
CA VAL A 310 -3.89 -15.40 -7.94
C VAL A 310 -3.41 -14.10 -8.59
N PRO A 311 -2.33 -14.14 -9.38
CA PRO A 311 -1.81 -12.95 -10.04
C PRO A 311 -2.69 -12.58 -11.24
N LEU A 312 -3.43 -11.48 -11.12
CA LEU A 312 -4.37 -11.02 -12.13
C LEU A 312 -3.69 -10.52 -13.41
N LYS A 313 -4.49 -10.41 -14.48
CA LYS A 313 -4.04 -9.84 -15.75
C LYS A 313 -4.27 -8.34 -15.81
N VAL A 314 -3.37 -7.64 -16.50
CA VAL A 314 -3.43 -6.19 -16.73
C VAL A 314 -3.36 -5.82 -18.20
N LYS A 315 -3.85 -4.63 -18.55
CA LYS A 315 -3.67 -3.98 -19.86
C LYS A 315 -3.23 -2.54 -19.71
N PHE A 316 -2.45 -2.06 -20.67
CA PHE A 316 -2.01 -0.66 -20.73
C PHE A 316 -3.16 0.32 -20.84
N VAL A 317 -2.97 1.49 -20.23
CA VAL A 317 -3.92 2.60 -20.24
C VAL A 317 -3.30 3.76 -20.99
N ASN A 318 -4.00 4.26 -21.99
CA ASN A 318 -3.60 5.41 -22.79
C ASN A 318 -3.56 6.69 -21.94
N PHE A 319 -2.93 7.76 -22.45
CA PHE A 319 -2.95 9.09 -21.82
C PHE A 319 -4.37 9.64 -21.63
N ASP A 320 -5.33 9.27 -22.48
CA ASP A 320 -6.74 9.64 -22.37
C ASP A 320 -7.52 8.87 -21.29
N GLY A 321 -6.86 7.96 -20.55
CA GLY A 321 -7.46 7.15 -19.49
C GLY A 321 -8.15 5.87 -20.00
N LYS A 322 -8.23 5.65 -21.31
CA LYS A 322 -8.87 4.46 -21.88
C LYS A 322 -7.92 3.27 -21.91
N VAL A 323 -8.45 2.10 -21.56
CA VAL A 323 -7.72 0.83 -21.65
C VAL A 323 -7.46 0.49 -23.12
N GLN A 324 -6.23 0.13 -23.44
CA GLN A 324 -5.82 -0.27 -24.78
C GLN A 324 -6.41 -1.65 -25.13
N GLN A 325 -7.56 -1.64 -25.82
CA GLN A 325 -8.28 -2.89 -26.12
C GLN A 325 -7.46 -3.89 -26.95
N ARG A 326 -6.65 -3.39 -27.90
CA ARG A 326 -5.81 -4.22 -28.80
C ARG A 326 -4.50 -4.70 -28.17
N ALA A 327 -4.12 -4.21 -26.99
CA ALA A 327 -2.89 -4.64 -26.32
C ALA A 327 -3.07 -6.06 -25.74
N ILE A 328 -2.01 -6.87 -25.81
CA ILE A 328 -1.96 -8.19 -25.18
C ILE A 328 -1.99 -7.99 -23.67
N SER A 329 -2.86 -8.72 -22.97
CA SER A 329 -2.88 -8.69 -21.51
C SER A 329 -1.66 -9.41 -20.93
N GLN A 330 -1.14 -8.89 -19.83
CA GLN A 330 0.06 -9.41 -19.17
C GLN A 330 -0.26 -9.79 -17.73
N ASN A 331 0.48 -10.73 -17.15
CA ASN A 331 0.41 -10.98 -15.72
C ASN A 331 0.91 -9.74 -14.95
N ILE A 332 0.19 -9.31 -13.92
CA ILE A 332 0.49 -8.09 -13.18
C ILE A 332 1.88 -8.11 -12.51
N GLU A 333 2.28 -9.27 -11.98
CA GLU A 333 3.59 -9.41 -11.36
C GLU A 333 4.70 -9.43 -12.39
N GLU A 334 4.53 -10.14 -13.50
CA GLU A 334 5.53 -10.17 -14.57
C GLU A 334 5.74 -8.78 -15.18
N TRP A 335 4.65 -8.03 -15.38
CA TRP A 335 4.71 -6.64 -15.81
C TRP A 335 5.51 -5.78 -14.82
N ALA A 336 5.17 -5.85 -13.52
CA ALA A 336 5.85 -5.08 -12.49
C ALA A 336 7.34 -5.46 -12.38
N LYS A 337 7.66 -6.77 -12.43
CA LYS A 337 9.04 -7.28 -12.42
C LYS A 337 9.84 -6.78 -13.61
N THR A 338 9.26 -6.83 -14.81
CA THR A 338 9.92 -6.42 -16.06
C THR A 338 10.27 -4.93 -16.00
N ILE A 339 9.35 -4.07 -15.57
CA ILE A 339 9.62 -2.63 -15.49
C ILE A 339 10.55 -2.29 -14.33
N LEU A 340 10.44 -2.98 -13.20
CA LEU A 340 11.31 -2.77 -12.03
C LEU A 340 12.78 -3.09 -12.35
N LEU A 341 13.04 -4.14 -13.13
CA LEU A 341 14.39 -4.61 -13.44
C LEU A 341 14.96 -4.06 -14.76
N ASP A 342 14.18 -3.34 -15.55
CA ASP A 342 14.66 -2.68 -16.78
C ASP A 342 15.30 -1.32 -16.46
N GLU A 343 16.61 -1.23 -16.67
CA GLU A 343 17.40 -0.01 -16.44
C GLU A 343 16.93 1.16 -17.32
N ASN A 344 16.39 0.90 -18.52
CA ASN A 344 15.88 1.94 -19.42
C ASN A 344 14.56 2.55 -18.93
N LYS A 345 13.93 1.89 -17.95
CA LYS A 345 12.63 2.28 -17.38
C LYS A 345 12.75 2.82 -15.95
N ASN A 346 13.96 3.09 -15.48
CA ASN A 346 14.21 3.61 -14.12
C ASN A 346 13.57 4.98 -13.84
N LYS A 347 13.28 5.79 -14.88
CA LYS A 347 12.58 7.08 -14.74
C LYS A 347 11.07 6.95 -14.58
N GLN A 348 10.49 5.76 -14.78
CA GLN A 348 9.04 5.57 -14.80
C GLN A 348 8.48 5.24 -13.42
N VAL A 349 7.35 5.86 -13.09
CA VAL A 349 6.50 5.51 -11.95
C VAL A 349 5.50 4.46 -12.43
N LEU A 350 5.44 3.32 -11.74
CA LEU A 350 4.48 2.26 -12.07
C LEU A 350 3.13 2.61 -11.44
N PHE A 351 2.05 2.59 -12.22
CA PHE A 351 0.71 2.88 -11.70
C PHE A 351 -0.30 1.80 -12.09
N ILE A 352 -0.90 1.18 -11.07
CA ILE A 352 -1.89 0.11 -11.22
C ILE A 352 -3.27 0.65 -10.84
N GLN A 353 -4.19 0.67 -11.81
CA GLN A 353 -5.57 1.11 -11.59
C GLN A 353 -6.58 -0.04 -11.61
N ALA A 354 -7.57 -0.01 -10.73
CA ALA A 354 -8.68 -0.95 -10.73
C ALA A 354 -9.86 -0.47 -9.89
N GLY A 355 -11.05 -1.03 -10.16
CA GLY A 355 -12.22 -0.88 -9.29
C GLY A 355 -12.04 -1.46 -7.88
N PRO A 356 -13.02 -1.28 -6.98
CA PRO A 356 -13.03 -1.90 -5.66
C PRO A 356 -13.03 -3.43 -5.76
N GLY A 357 -12.51 -4.14 -4.75
CA GLY A 357 -12.52 -5.61 -4.71
C GLY A 357 -11.60 -6.33 -5.72
N ARG A 358 -10.90 -5.61 -6.59
CA ARG A 358 -10.01 -6.17 -7.65
C ARG A 358 -8.61 -6.58 -7.18
N GLY A 359 -8.33 -6.55 -5.88
CA GLY A 359 -7.08 -7.08 -5.32
C GLY A 359 -5.84 -6.18 -5.39
N LYS A 360 -5.97 -4.87 -5.61
CA LYS A 360 -4.84 -3.90 -5.64
C LYS A 360 -3.94 -4.00 -4.39
N SER A 361 -4.55 -3.89 -3.21
CA SER A 361 -3.83 -3.97 -1.94
C SER A 361 -3.25 -5.35 -1.66
N VAL A 362 -3.94 -6.42 -2.08
CA VAL A 362 -3.42 -7.79 -1.93
C VAL A 362 -2.19 -7.98 -2.82
N PHE A 363 -2.22 -7.48 -4.05
CA PHE A 363 -1.04 -7.43 -4.93
C PHE A 363 0.13 -6.71 -4.26
N CYS A 364 -0.07 -5.51 -3.68
CA CYS A 364 1.01 -4.80 -2.99
C CYS A 364 1.64 -5.62 -1.85
N ARG A 365 0.83 -6.35 -1.07
CA ARG A 365 1.32 -7.24 0.00
C ARG A 365 2.17 -8.39 -0.56
N MET A 366 1.69 -9.05 -1.61
CA MET A 366 2.40 -10.18 -2.24
C MET A 366 3.69 -9.71 -2.93
N PHE A 367 3.62 -8.56 -3.61
CA PHE A 367 4.76 -8.00 -4.33
C PHE A 367 5.83 -7.50 -3.36
N ALA A 368 5.46 -6.82 -2.27
CA ALA A 368 6.40 -6.40 -1.25
C ALA A 368 7.12 -7.60 -0.61
N ASP A 369 6.41 -8.67 -0.26
CA ASP A 369 7.02 -9.91 0.24
C ASP A 369 7.94 -10.57 -0.78
N TRP A 370 7.56 -10.59 -2.07
CA TRP A 370 8.43 -11.09 -3.13
C TRP A 370 9.72 -10.28 -3.25
N VAL A 371 9.64 -8.94 -3.21
CA VAL A 371 10.84 -8.08 -3.22
C VAL A 371 11.69 -8.32 -1.98
N CYS A 372 11.08 -8.48 -0.81
CA CYS A 372 11.76 -8.81 0.44
C CYS A 372 12.56 -10.12 0.32
N ARG A 373 11.96 -11.18 -0.22
CA ARG A 373 12.60 -12.51 -0.30
C ARG A 373 13.61 -12.61 -1.45
N GLU A 374 13.25 -12.11 -2.62
CA GLU A 374 13.98 -12.39 -3.86
C GLU A 374 14.94 -11.26 -4.28
N LEU A 375 14.64 -10.00 -3.92
CA LEU A 375 15.40 -8.84 -4.39
C LEU A 375 16.15 -8.08 -3.29
N HIS A 376 15.73 -8.07 -2.03
CA HIS A 376 16.47 -7.34 -0.99
C HIS A 376 17.90 -7.89 -0.84
N PRO A 377 18.97 -7.06 -0.80
CA PRO A 377 18.96 -5.58 -0.72
C PRO A 377 19.12 -4.81 -2.04
N ILE A 378 18.90 -5.43 -3.20
CA ILE A 378 18.80 -4.71 -4.50
C ILE A 378 17.72 -3.63 -4.41
N TYR A 379 16.58 -4.01 -3.86
CA TYR A 379 15.51 -3.11 -3.45
C TYR A 379 14.95 -3.56 -2.12
N THR A 380 14.84 -2.63 -1.18
CA THR A 380 14.14 -2.79 0.10
C THR A 380 12.71 -2.30 -0.10
N PRO A 381 11.69 -3.18 -0.02
CA PRO A 381 10.31 -2.77 -0.21
C PRO A 381 9.84 -1.91 0.97
N ILE A 382 9.15 -0.82 0.70
CA ILE A 382 8.49 0.02 1.70
C ILE A 382 7.01 0.09 1.32
N LEU A 383 6.15 -0.56 2.11
CA LEU A 383 4.71 -0.57 1.88
C LEU A 383 4.04 0.56 2.68
N ILE A 384 3.52 1.57 1.98
CA ILE A 384 2.80 2.70 2.57
C ILE A 384 1.36 2.67 2.07
N ARG A 385 0.41 2.67 2.99
CA ARG A 385 -0.99 2.95 2.65
C ARG A 385 -1.17 4.45 2.65
N LEU A 386 -1.53 5.02 1.50
CA LEU A 386 -1.58 6.46 1.29
C LEU A 386 -2.60 7.17 2.19
N ARG A 387 -3.64 6.45 2.62
CA ARG A 387 -4.62 6.93 3.60
C ARG A 387 -4.07 7.09 5.02
N ASP A 388 -2.98 6.40 5.37
CA ASP A 388 -2.40 6.46 6.71
C ASP A 388 -1.54 7.74 6.88
N ILE A 389 -1.29 8.48 5.78
CA ILE A 389 -0.57 9.76 5.74
C ILE A 389 -1.50 10.90 6.15
N ARG A 390 -1.13 11.65 7.18
CA ARG A 390 -1.95 12.74 7.75
C ARG A 390 -1.56 14.12 7.26
N ASN A 391 -0.25 14.35 7.11
CA ASN A 391 0.30 15.64 6.78
C ASN A 391 1.07 15.50 5.47
N PHE A 392 0.73 16.35 4.49
CA PHE A 392 1.46 16.44 3.23
C PHE A 392 2.42 17.59 3.32
N ALA A 393 3.72 17.26 3.30
CA ALA A 393 4.75 18.27 3.24
C ALA A 393 4.89 18.83 1.82
N ALA A 394 5.51 20.00 1.71
CA ALA A 394 5.88 20.56 0.40
C ALA A 394 6.91 19.69 -0.35
N ASN A 395 7.59 18.79 0.38
CA ASN A 395 8.53 17.81 -0.13
C ASN A 395 8.01 16.38 0.12
N ILE A 396 8.10 15.53 -0.90
CA ILE A 396 7.74 14.11 -0.80
C ILE A 396 8.69 13.35 0.12
N ASP A 397 9.95 13.76 0.25
CA ASP A 397 10.93 13.11 1.14
C ASP A 397 10.44 13.17 2.61
N GLU A 398 9.94 14.33 3.04
CA GLU A 398 9.35 14.54 4.38
C GLU A 398 8.05 13.75 4.54
N THR A 399 7.22 13.72 3.50
CA THR A 399 5.96 12.95 3.49
C THR A 399 6.22 11.45 3.63
N LEU A 400 7.24 10.92 2.94
CA LEU A 400 7.65 9.52 3.06
C LEU A 400 8.27 9.23 4.44
N ALA A 401 9.02 10.18 4.99
CA ALA A 401 9.62 10.02 6.31
C ALA A 401 8.56 9.87 7.41
N ASP A 402 7.54 10.73 7.39
CA ASP A 402 6.41 10.68 8.31
C ASP A 402 5.59 9.40 8.14
N ALA A 403 5.44 8.91 6.90
CA ALA A 403 4.64 7.73 6.59
C ALA A 403 5.27 6.41 7.07
N VAL A 404 6.60 6.29 7.05
CA VAL A 404 7.28 5.05 7.44
C VAL A 404 7.36 4.92 8.95
N GLY A 405 7.78 5.95 9.68
CA GLY A 405 7.73 5.96 11.15
C GLY A 405 8.68 4.99 11.88
N TRP A 406 9.59 4.30 11.17
CA TRP A 406 10.61 3.40 11.74
C TRP A 406 11.92 4.13 12.08
N ASN A 407 12.75 3.52 12.96
CA ASN A 407 13.95 4.17 13.48
C ASN A 407 14.94 4.53 12.37
N PHE A 408 15.15 3.67 11.36
CA PHE A 408 16.05 3.95 10.23
C PHE A 408 15.69 5.21 9.43
N VAL A 409 14.48 5.75 9.58
CA VAL A 409 14.03 7.01 8.98
C VAL A 409 14.16 8.18 9.97
N LYS A 410 13.85 7.94 11.25
CA LYS A 410 13.82 8.99 12.28
C LYS A 410 15.20 9.43 12.75
N THR A 411 16.18 8.53 12.72
CA THR A 411 17.52 8.78 13.25
C THR A 411 18.51 9.29 12.20
N ASP A 412 18.17 9.19 10.92
CA ASP A 412 19.04 9.57 9.80
C ASP A 412 18.33 10.51 8.82
N SER A 413 18.76 11.77 8.79
CA SER A 413 18.25 12.76 7.84
C SER A 413 18.65 12.50 6.38
N GLY A 414 19.61 11.60 6.15
CA GLY A 414 20.12 11.18 4.85
C GLY A 414 19.63 9.80 4.37
N TRP A 415 18.61 9.21 5.00
CA TRP A 415 18.20 7.82 4.71
C TRP A 415 17.81 7.56 3.24
N LEU A 416 17.31 8.57 2.51
CA LEU A 416 17.01 8.51 1.06
C LEU A 416 18.21 8.80 0.15
N THR A 417 19.36 9.14 0.73
CA THR A 417 20.58 9.50 0.01
C THR A 417 21.76 8.59 0.35
N ASP A 418 21.54 7.56 1.18
CA ASP A 418 22.54 6.51 1.39
C ASP A 418 22.70 5.69 0.10
N PRO A 419 23.87 5.75 -0.58
CA PRO A 419 24.08 5.00 -1.81
C PRO A 419 24.00 3.47 -1.62
N ASN A 420 24.17 2.99 -0.38
CA ASN A 420 24.09 1.58 -0.04
C ASN A 420 22.66 1.05 0.05
N THR A 421 21.66 1.93 0.18
CA THR A 421 20.27 1.54 0.43
C THR A 421 19.36 2.03 -0.68
N ARG A 422 18.62 1.11 -1.31
CA ARG A 422 17.64 1.45 -2.35
C ARG A 422 16.26 0.99 -1.94
N PHE A 423 15.30 1.89 -1.94
CA PHE A 423 13.91 1.57 -1.61
C PHE A 423 13.04 1.39 -2.85
N LEU A 424 12.10 0.45 -2.77
CA LEU A 424 10.92 0.40 -3.61
C LEU A 424 9.72 0.84 -2.78
N PHE A 425 9.18 2.03 -3.04
CA PHE A 425 7.98 2.52 -2.39
C PHE A 425 6.74 1.95 -3.07
N LEU A 426 5.97 1.14 -2.35
CA LEU A 426 4.63 0.69 -2.76
C LEU A 426 3.59 1.59 -2.08
N LEU A 427 3.06 2.54 -2.83
CA LEU A 427 2.06 3.51 -2.40
C LEU A 427 0.66 2.97 -2.72
N ASP A 428 0.01 2.35 -1.74
CA ASP A 428 -1.28 1.69 -1.91
C ASP A 428 -2.44 2.66 -1.62
N GLY A 429 -3.39 2.81 -2.56
CA GLY A 429 -4.64 3.54 -2.35
C GLY A 429 -4.57 5.04 -2.67
N PHE A 430 -4.18 5.43 -3.90
CA PHE A 430 -4.14 6.84 -4.31
C PHE A 430 -5.51 7.55 -4.22
N ASP A 431 -6.61 6.82 -4.41
CA ASP A 431 -7.96 7.34 -4.22
C ASP A 431 -8.35 7.57 -2.75
N GLU A 432 -7.53 7.11 -1.82
CA GLU A 432 -7.75 7.15 -0.37
C GLU A 432 -6.86 8.21 0.31
N LEU A 433 -6.14 9.02 -0.48
CA LEU A 433 -5.27 10.09 0.00
C LEU A 433 -6.10 11.14 0.78
N LEU A 434 -5.85 11.28 2.08
CA LEU A 434 -6.50 12.25 2.97
C LEU A 434 -5.91 13.65 2.79
N LEU A 435 -6.16 14.27 1.64
CA LEU A 435 -5.71 15.64 1.39
C LEU A 435 -6.58 16.65 2.15
N GLU A 436 -5.92 17.61 2.80
CA GLU A 436 -6.60 18.76 3.39
C GLU A 436 -7.31 19.58 2.30
N ARG A 437 -8.60 19.29 2.12
CA ARG A 437 -9.58 20.14 1.42
C ARG A 437 -9.42 20.22 -0.11
N GLY A 438 -10.11 19.32 -0.79
CA GLY A 438 -11.11 19.74 -1.79
C GLY A 438 -10.66 20.45 -3.06
N VAL A 439 -9.37 20.51 -3.40
CA VAL A 439 -8.91 21.06 -4.69
C VAL A 439 -8.23 19.97 -5.51
N SER A 440 -8.70 19.74 -6.74
CA SER A 440 -8.08 18.84 -7.73
C SER A 440 -6.58 19.13 -7.98
N ASN A 441 -6.09 20.30 -7.58
CA ASN A 441 -4.68 20.67 -7.62
C ASN A 441 -3.82 19.87 -6.63
N GLU A 442 -4.32 19.43 -5.48
CA GLU A 442 -3.48 18.77 -4.47
C GLU A 442 -3.09 17.34 -4.86
N LEU A 443 -4.05 16.57 -5.40
CA LEU A 443 -3.78 15.25 -6.00
C LEU A 443 -2.77 15.35 -7.14
N LYS A 444 -2.90 16.39 -7.96
CA LYS A 444 -1.94 16.69 -9.03
C LYS A 444 -0.56 17.00 -8.45
N VAL A 445 -0.47 17.89 -7.45
CA VAL A 445 0.79 18.26 -6.80
C VAL A 445 1.50 17.03 -6.24
N PHE A 446 0.76 16.13 -5.58
CA PHE A 446 1.32 14.88 -5.08
C PHE A 446 1.85 13.99 -6.22
N LEU A 447 1.08 13.81 -7.29
CA LEU A 447 1.56 13.04 -8.46
C LEU A 447 2.79 13.68 -9.11
N ASP A 448 2.82 15.01 -9.21
CA ASP A 448 3.97 15.76 -9.73
C ASP A 448 5.21 15.58 -8.85
N GLN A 449 5.04 15.64 -7.52
CA GLN A 449 6.12 15.37 -6.56
C GLN A 449 6.65 13.93 -6.71
N VAL A 450 5.77 12.93 -6.78
CA VAL A 450 6.17 11.52 -6.98
C VAL A 450 6.89 11.34 -8.33
N GLY A 451 6.37 11.95 -9.40
CA GLY A 451 6.96 11.90 -10.73
C GLY A 451 8.35 12.56 -10.78
N GLN A 452 8.54 13.67 -10.07
CA GLN A 452 9.82 14.35 -9.93
C GLN A 452 10.81 13.54 -9.09
N PHE A 453 10.36 12.98 -7.96
CA PHE A 453 11.16 12.10 -7.11
C PHE A 453 11.71 10.92 -7.89
N GLN A 454 10.89 10.24 -8.71
CA GLN A 454 11.35 9.13 -9.53
C GLN A 454 12.40 9.55 -10.57
N LYS A 455 12.28 10.74 -11.17
CA LYS A 455 13.29 11.27 -12.10
C LYS A 455 14.60 11.58 -11.39
N GLN A 456 14.53 12.26 -10.24
CA GLN A 456 15.70 12.55 -9.42
C GLN A 456 16.39 11.27 -8.93
N ALA A 457 15.60 10.26 -8.54
CA ALA A 457 16.11 8.97 -8.12
C ALA A 457 16.84 8.20 -9.23
N ALA A 458 16.43 8.39 -10.49
CA ALA A 458 17.07 7.79 -11.65
C ALA A 458 18.30 8.59 -12.14
N GLU A 459 18.35 9.90 -11.87
CA GLU A 459 19.45 10.78 -12.31
C GLU A 459 20.58 10.87 -11.28
N ASN A 460 20.27 10.75 -9.99
CA ASN A 460 21.27 10.68 -8.93
C ASN A 460 21.51 9.21 -8.53
N GLN A 461 22.74 8.73 -8.77
CA GLN A 461 23.16 7.36 -8.44
C GLN A 461 23.00 7.02 -6.95
N GLU A 462 23.08 8.02 -6.06
CA GLU A 462 22.95 7.85 -4.61
C GLU A 462 21.52 7.51 -4.17
N ARG A 463 20.51 7.81 -4.98
CA ARG A 463 19.10 7.55 -4.65
C ARG A 463 18.67 6.18 -5.18
N GLY A 464 18.67 6.00 -6.51
CA GLY A 464 18.34 4.71 -7.14
C GLY A 464 16.97 4.10 -6.76
N HIS A 465 16.09 4.85 -6.09
CA HIS A 465 14.80 4.40 -5.58
C HIS A 465 13.75 4.22 -6.69
N ARG A 466 12.74 3.41 -6.42
CA ARG A 466 11.62 3.14 -7.35
C ARG A 466 10.28 3.35 -6.65
N VAL A 467 9.27 3.76 -7.43
CA VAL A 467 7.90 3.97 -6.93
C VAL A 467 6.89 3.17 -7.76
N LEU A 468 6.07 2.41 -7.05
CA LEU A 468 4.86 1.75 -7.54
C LEU A 468 3.66 2.28 -6.77
N MET A 469 2.60 2.64 -7.48
CA MET A 469 1.39 3.20 -6.89
C MET A 469 0.15 2.48 -7.37
N THR A 470 -0.88 2.38 -6.52
CA THR A 470 -2.19 1.83 -6.88
C THR A 470 -3.28 2.89 -6.71
N GLY A 471 -4.40 2.76 -7.43
CA GLY A 471 -5.56 3.62 -7.20
C GLY A 471 -6.79 3.26 -8.03
N ARG A 472 -7.89 4.00 -7.84
CA ARG A 472 -9.06 3.92 -8.72
C ARG A 472 -8.91 4.82 -9.95
N PRO A 473 -9.38 4.38 -11.14
CA PRO A 473 -9.43 5.22 -12.32
C PRO A 473 -10.23 6.52 -12.07
N LEU A 474 -11.23 6.45 -11.19
CA LEU A 474 -12.17 7.57 -10.97
C LEU A 474 -11.46 8.86 -10.52
N VAL A 475 -10.48 8.74 -9.62
CA VAL A 475 -9.75 9.87 -9.02
C VAL A 475 -8.76 10.50 -10.00
N LEU A 476 -8.38 9.74 -11.02
CA LEU A 476 -7.51 10.20 -12.09
C LEU A 476 -8.24 11.02 -13.16
N TYR A 477 -9.57 10.88 -13.27
CA TYR A 477 -10.37 11.69 -14.18
C TYR A 477 -10.36 13.15 -13.73
N GLY A 478 -9.58 13.99 -14.40
CA GLY A 478 -9.38 15.37 -13.94
C GLY A 478 -8.06 15.88 -14.44
N ILE A 479 -7.06 15.04 -14.19
CA ILE A 479 -5.68 15.43 -14.17
C ILE A 479 -4.87 14.62 -15.18
N GLU A 480 -5.46 13.77 -16.04
CA GLU A 480 -4.71 12.88 -16.93
C GLU A 480 -3.81 13.61 -17.94
N ARG A 481 -4.22 14.80 -18.40
CA ARG A 481 -3.39 15.67 -19.25
C ARG A 481 -2.34 16.44 -18.46
N LEU A 482 -2.53 16.54 -17.14
CA LEU A 482 -1.67 17.24 -16.20
C LEU A 482 -0.77 16.28 -15.43
N MET A 483 -0.89 14.97 -15.68
CA MET A 483 -0.10 13.94 -15.03
C MET A 483 1.36 13.99 -15.48
N PRO A 484 2.28 13.53 -14.63
CA PRO A 484 3.65 13.33 -15.03
C PRO A 484 3.73 12.42 -16.26
N SER A 485 4.49 12.86 -17.27
CA SER A 485 4.73 12.10 -18.50
C SER A 485 5.44 10.77 -18.28
N ASN A 486 6.07 10.58 -17.12
CA ASN A 486 6.77 9.36 -16.72
C ASN A 486 5.89 8.39 -15.91
N LEU A 487 4.56 8.52 -15.93
CA LEU A 487 3.65 7.58 -15.29
C LEU A 487 3.25 6.46 -16.26
N GLU A 488 3.71 5.22 -16.02
CA GLU A 488 3.31 4.05 -16.82
C GLU A 488 2.10 3.37 -16.17
N ARG A 489 0.96 3.43 -16.87
CA ARG A 489 -0.35 3.02 -16.32
C ARG A 489 -0.85 1.70 -16.89
N VAL A 490 -1.33 0.84 -16.01
CA VAL A 490 -2.05 -0.38 -16.36
C VAL A 490 -3.34 -0.55 -15.56
N SER A 491 -4.35 -1.17 -16.16
CA SER A 491 -5.62 -1.49 -15.51
C SER A 491 -5.74 -2.98 -15.28
N ILE A 492 -6.13 -3.38 -14.06
CA ILE A 492 -6.46 -4.77 -13.73
C ILE A 492 -7.74 -5.18 -14.46
N LEU A 493 -7.72 -6.36 -15.08
CA LEU A 493 -8.85 -6.96 -15.78
C LEU A 493 -9.66 -7.89 -14.85
N PRO A 494 -10.95 -8.15 -15.14
CA PRO A 494 -11.67 -9.28 -14.54
C PRO A 494 -10.92 -10.59 -14.79
N MET A 495 -11.09 -11.56 -13.88
CA MET A 495 -10.50 -12.89 -14.04
C MET A 495 -11.01 -13.55 -15.32
N GLY A 496 -10.10 -13.86 -16.24
CA GLY A 496 -10.37 -14.79 -17.32
C GLY A 496 -10.54 -16.21 -16.78
N ASP A 497 -11.01 -17.13 -17.62
CA ASP A 497 -11.26 -18.53 -17.24
C ASP A 497 -10.02 -19.19 -16.65
N ASP A 498 -8.84 -18.91 -17.22
CA ASP A 498 -7.57 -19.47 -16.77
C ASP A 498 -7.20 -19.04 -15.34
N ILE A 499 -7.35 -17.76 -15.03
CA ILE A 499 -7.05 -17.22 -13.70
C ILE A 499 -8.10 -17.66 -12.68
N GLN A 500 -9.38 -17.70 -13.08
CA GLN A 500 -10.44 -18.18 -12.20
C GLN A 500 -10.26 -19.66 -11.85
N GLN A 501 -9.80 -20.48 -12.81
CA GLN A 501 -9.51 -21.89 -12.59
C GLN A 501 -8.35 -22.09 -11.60
N GLN A 502 -7.29 -21.27 -11.69
CA GLN A 502 -6.22 -21.25 -10.69
C GLN A 502 -6.75 -20.88 -9.30
N TRP A 503 -7.69 -19.92 -9.23
CA TRP A 503 -8.32 -19.56 -7.97
C TRP A 503 -9.11 -20.73 -7.37
N PHE A 504 -9.86 -21.47 -8.18
CA PHE A 504 -10.56 -22.68 -7.71
C PHE A 504 -9.62 -23.77 -7.22
N GLN A 505 -8.46 -23.96 -7.86
CA GLN A 505 -7.44 -24.90 -7.39
C GLN A 505 -6.93 -24.50 -6.01
N ASN A 506 -6.64 -23.21 -5.82
CA ASN A 506 -6.25 -22.67 -4.52
C ASN A 506 -7.37 -22.83 -3.48
N TRP A 507 -8.62 -22.54 -3.85
CA TRP A 507 -9.79 -22.74 -3.00
C TRP A 507 -9.95 -24.19 -2.56
N GLN A 508 -9.81 -25.14 -3.48
CA GLN A 508 -9.83 -26.57 -3.19
C GLN A 508 -8.79 -26.97 -2.14
N THR A 509 -7.61 -26.34 -2.10
CA THR A 509 -6.61 -26.63 -1.06
C THR A 509 -7.03 -26.19 0.34
N VAL A 510 -7.88 -25.17 0.45
CA VAL A 510 -8.28 -24.60 1.75
C VAL A 510 -9.63 -25.12 2.25
N VAL A 511 -10.55 -25.54 1.36
CA VAL A 511 -11.87 -26.07 1.77
C VAL A 511 -12.09 -27.55 1.44
N GLY A 512 -11.22 -28.17 0.63
CA GLY A 512 -11.38 -29.54 0.14
C GLY A 512 -12.04 -29.63 -1.23
N GLU A 513 -11.84 -30.77 -1.90
CA GLU A 513 -12.29 -31.03 -3.28
C GLU A 513 -13.81 -31.04 -3.42
N GLU A 514 -14.51 -31.70 -2.51
CA GLU A 514 -15.96 -31.84 -2.58
C GLU A 514 -16.68 -30.47 -2.53
N GLU A 515 -16.33 -29.61 -1.58
CA GLU A 515 -16.96 -28.29 -1.44
C GLU A 515 -16.56 -27.32 -2.56
N ALA A 516 -15.32 -27.40 -3.04
CA ALA A 516 -14.87 -26.60 -4.17
C ALA A 516 -15.59 -26.98 -5.47
N GLU A 517 -15.80 -28.28 -5.74
CA GLU A 517 -16.49 -28.72 -6.95
C GLU A 517 -17.98 -28.37 -6.91
N LYS A 518 -18.67 -28.55 -5.77
CA LYS A 518 -20.06 -28.10 -5.61
C LYS A 518 -20.22 -26.60 -5.91
N PHE A 519 -19.29 -25.77 -5.43
CA PHE A 519 -19.35 -24.33 -5.72
C PHE A 519 -19.07 -24.03 -7.21
N ARG A 520 -18.19 -24.79 -7.87
CA ARG A 520 -17.98 -24.66 -9.31
C ARG A 520 -19.24 -25.03 -10.08
N GLU A 521 -19.91 -26.14 -9.72
CA GLU A 521 -21.19 -26.55 -10.29
C GLU A 521 -22.27 -25.47 -10.09
N PHE A 522 -22.33 -24.86 -8.91
CA PHE A 522 -23.22 -23.73 -8.63
C PHE A 522 -23.01 -22.56 -9.60
N LEU A 523 -21.75 -22.15 -9.85
CA LEU A 523 -21.45 -21.05 -10.76
C LEU A 523 -21.66 -21.41 -12.24
N CYS A 524 -21.44 -22.67 -12.62
CA CYS A 524 -21.62 -23.16 -13.99
C CYS A 524 -23.06 -23.59 -14.31
N SER A 525 -23.95 -23.64 -13.32
CA SER A 525 -25.35 -23.99 -13.52
C SER A 525 -26.04 -23.03 -14.50
N GLU A 526 -26.89 -23.58 -15.38
CA GLU A 526 -27.73 -22.78 -16.29
C GLU A 526 -28.69 -21.85 -15.54
N GLN A 527 -29.01 -22.17 -14.28
CA GLN A 527 -29.86 -21.36 -13.41
C GLN A 527 -29.11 -20.19 -12.77
N CYS A 528 -27.77 -20.18 -12.77
CA CYS A 528 -26.98 -19.08 -12.23
C CYS A 528 -26.99 -17.91 -13.22
N PRO A 529 -27.47 -16.71 -12.85
CA PRO A 529 -27.53 -15.59 -13.78
C PRO A 529 -26.14 -15.17 -14.26
N LYS A 530 -26.07 -14.76 -15.54
CA LYS A 530 -24.82 -14.28 -16.15
C LYS A 530 -24.17 -13.15 -15.35
N GLN A 531 -24.97 -12.32 -14.71
CA GLN A 531 -24.53 -11.21 -13.86
C GLN A 531 -23.74 -11.70 -12.65
N VAL A 532 -24.20 -12.78 -11.98
CA VAL A 532 -23.47 -13.40 -10.86
C VAL A 532 -22.16 -14.01 -11.35
N GLN A 533 -22.18 -14.67 -12.52
CA GLN A 533 -20.97 -15.22 -13.14
C GLN A 533 -19.95 -14.12 -13.49
N GLU A 534 -20.41 -12.94 -13.93
CA GLU A 534 -19.56 -11.77 -14.20
C GLU A 534 -18.98 -11.18 -12.90
N LEU A 535 -19.79 -11.07 -11.83
CA LEU A 535 -19.32 -10.61 -10.51
C LEU A 535 -18.32 -11.60 -9.89
N ALA A 536 -18.49 -12.91 -10.12
CA ALA A 536 -17.57 -13.97 -9.73
C ALA A 536 -16.21 -13.91 -10.47
N ARG A 537 -16.01 -12.94 -11.38
CA ARG A 537 -14.70 -12.61 -11.96
C ARG A 537 -13.92 -11.60 -11.11
N GLU A 538 -14.49 -11.07 -10.04
CA GLU A 538 -13.82 -10.19 -9.08
C GLU A 538 -13.35 -11.00 -7.86
N PRO A 539 -12.07 -10.91 -7.42
CA PRO A 539 -11.54 -11.77 -6.35
C PRO A 539 -12.34 -11.72 -5.05
N LEU A 540 -12.74 -10.51 -4.61
CA LEU A 540 -13.51 -10.37 -3.38
C LEU A 540 -14.89 -11.01 -3.49
N LEU A 541 -15.64 -10.71 -4.55
CA LEU A 541 -16.99 -11.25 -4.74
C LEU A 541 -16.97 -12.76 -4.97
N LEU A 542 -15.96 -13.27 -5.69
CA LEU A 542 -15.75 -14.71 -5.85
C LEU A 542 -15.54 -15.40 -4.51
N TYR A 543 -14.68 -14.84 -3.65
CA TYR A 543 -14.47 -15.36 -2.30
C TYR A 543 -15.76 -15.32 -1.47
N LEU A 544 -16.50 -14.20 -1.46
CA LEU A 544 -17.74 -14.07 -0.68
C LEU A 544 -18.80 -15.08 -1.13
N LEU A 545 -18.97 -15.25 -2.45
CA LEU A 545 -19.85 -16.27 -3.03
C LEU A 545 -19.43 -17.68 -2.61
N ALA A 546 -18.13 -17.99 -2.67
CA ALA A 546 -17.60 -19.30 -2.31
C ALA A 546 -17.78 -19.63 -0.83
N ALA A 547 -17.49 -18.66 0.05
CA ALA A 547 -17.62 -18.82 1.50
C ALA A 547 -19.09 -18.99 1.91
N MET A 548 -20.00 -18.16 1.37
CA MET A 548 -21.43 -18.30 1.65
C MET A 548 -22.02 -19.60 1.09
N HIS A 549 -21.54 -20.08 -0.07
CA HIS A 549 -21.97 -21.35 -0.63
C HIS A 549 -21.53 -22.54 0.25
N ARG A 550 -20.25 -22.57 0.66
CA ARG A 550 -19.71 -23.56 1.62
C ARG A 550 -20.57 -23.64 2.88
N ASP A 551 -21.02 -22.50 3.37
CA ASP A 551 -21.80 -22.39 4.62
C ASP A 551 -23.33 -22.51 4.38
N LYS A 552 -23.72 -22.92 3.18
CA LYS A 552 -25.11 -23.20 2.74
C LYS A 552 -26.03 -21.99 2.92
N GLN A 553 -25.55 -20.80 2.58
CA GLN A 553 -26.30 -19.54 2.60
C GLN A 553 -26.76 -19.08 1.22
N LEU A 554 -26.23 -19.69 0.17
CA LEU A 554 -26.64 -19.40 -1.20
C LEU A 554 -27.34 -20.60 -1.83
N GLN A 555 -28.45 -20.32 -2.49
CA GLN A 555 -29.16 -21.22 -3.39
C GLN A 555 -29.30 -20.53 -4.75
N VAL A 556 -29.29 -21.30 -5.83
CA VAL A 556 -29.24 -20.73 -7.20
C VAL A 556 -30.53 -19.94 -7.49
N GLU A 557 -31.64 -20.41 -6.94
CA GLU A 557 -32.98 -19.83 -7.08
C GLU A 557 -33.06 -18.40 -6.52
N MET A 558 -32.19 -18.04 -5.56
CA MET A 558 -32.15 -16.70 -4.97
C MET A 558 -31.80 -15.63 -5.99
N PHE A 559 -31.11 -16.00 -7.08
CA PHE A 559 -30.63 -15.06 -8.09
C PHE A 559 -31.51 -15.04 -9.35
N ALA A 560 -32.55 -15.89 -9.45
CA ALA A 560 -33.30 -16.13 -10.69
C ALA A 560 -33.90 -14.87 -11.35
N THR A 561 -34.15 -13.79 -10.59
CA THR A 561 -34.77 -12.54 -11.06
C THR A 561 -33.84 -11.31 -10.98
N ALA A 562 -32.59 -11.47 -10.57
CA ALA A 562 -31.71 -10.34 -10.28
C ALA A 562 -30.99 -9.80 -11.54
N ASP A 563 -31.04 -8.48 -11.75
CA ASP A 563 -30.16 -7.78 -12.69
C ASP A 563 -28.75 -7.54 -12.08
N VAL A 564 -27.84 -6.84 -12.76
CA VAL A 564 -26.44 -6.70 -12.29
C VAL A 564 -26.36 -6.00 -10.94
N GLY A 565 -27.09 -4.89 -10.77
CA GLY A 565 -27.12 -4.13 -9.52
C GLY A 565 -27.81 -4.91 -8.41
N GLY A 566 -28.96 -5.53 -8.72
CA GLY A 566 -29.74 -6.35 -7.82
C GLY A 566 -29.00 -7.62 -7.36
N ALA A 567 -28.13 -8.19 -8.19
CA ALA A 567 -27.31 -9.35 -7.84
C ALA A 567 -26.19 -8.98 -6.87
N LYS A 568 -25.49 -7.87 -7.11
CA LYS A 568 -24.42 -7.39 -6.21
C LYS A 568 -24.97 -6.99 -4.84
N VAL A 569 -26.11 -6.29 -4.81
CA VAL A 569 -26.85 -5.99 -3.58
C VAL A 569 -27.20 -7.28 -2.84
N LEU A 570 -27.76 -8.27 -3.54
CA LEU A 570 -28.14 -9.54 -2.92
C LEU A 570 -26.93 -10.26 -2.31
N ILE A 571 -25.78 -10.27 -2.99
CA ILE A 571 -24.54 -10.84 -2.46
C ILE A 571 -24.18 -10.18 -1.13
N TYR A 572 -24.25 -8.84 -1.03
CA TYR A 572 -23.94 -8.14 0.21
C TYR A 572 -24.99 -8.32 1.30
N GLU A 573 -26.27 -8.38 0.97
CA GLU A 573 -27.34 -8.73 1.93
C GLU A 573 -27.12 -10.12 2.52
N GLN A 574 -26.82 -11.10 1.67
CA GLN A 574 -26.53 -12.46 2.14
C GLN A 574 -25.21 -12.53 2.90
N THR A 575 -24.20 -11.74 2.51
CA THR A 575 -22.94 -11.64 3.24
C THR A 575 -23.20 -11.09 4.64
N LEU A 576 -24.00 -10.03 4.77
CA LEU A 576 -24.34 -9.43 6.05
C LEU A 576 -25.03 -10.44 6.98
N LYS A 577 -26.05 -11.15 6.48
CA LYS A 577 -26.72 -12.23 7.22
C LYS A 577 -25.75 -13.34 7.63
N TRP A 578 -24.91 -13.79 6.69
CA TRP A 578 -23.92 -14.83 6.95
C TRP A 578 -22.93 -14.45 8.05
N VAL A 579 -22.42 -13.21 8.04
CA VAL A 579 -21.50 -12.70 9.07
C VAL A 579 -22.20 -12.62 10.43
N LEU A 580 -23.45 -12.16 10.45
CA LEU A 580 -24.24 -12.02 11.68
C LEU A 580 -24.59 -13.37 12.31
N GLU A 581 -24.92 -14.37 11.50
CA GLU A 581 -25.57 -15.59 11.98
C GLU A 581 -24.67 -16.83 12.01
N LYS A 582 -23.69 -16.93 11.09
CA LYS A 582 -23.01 -18.22 10.82
C LYS A 582 -21.51 -18.19 10.80
N GLN A 583 -20.89 -17.10 10.34
CA GLN A 583 -19.44 -17.11 10.12
C GLN A 583 -18.64 -17.27 11.42
N ARG A 584 -19.17 -16.74 12.53
CA ARG A 584 -18.50 -16.70 13.83
C ARG A 584 -19.20 -17.60 14.82
N VAL A 585 -19.20 -18.90 14.54
CA VAL A 585 -19.76 -19.92 15.43
C VAL A 585 -18.62 -20.75 16.03
N GLU A 586 -18.41 -20.63 17.33
CA GLU A 586 -17.47 -21.45 18.10
C GLU A 586 -18.25 -22.37 19.03
N GLU A 587 -17.96 -23.67 19.02
CA GLU A 587 -18.66 -24.70 19.81
C GLU A 587 -20.20 -24.69 19.69
N GLY A 588 -20.73 -24.27 18.53
CA GLY A 588 -22.18 -24.21 18.27
C GLY A 588 -22.87 -22.97 18.81
N LYS A 589 -22.13 -21.97 19.31
CA LYS A 589 -22.66 -20.70 19.80
C LYS A 589 -22.23 -19.53 18.92
N ASN A 590 -23.14 -18.59 18.71
CA ASN A 590 -22.87 -17.37 17.95
C ASN A 590 -21.97 -16.44 18.77
N LEU A 591 -20.71 -16.33 18.37
CA LEU A 591 -19.69 -15.52 19.03
C LEU A 591 -20.07 -14.04 19.05
N ASN A 592 -20.78 -13.55 18.02
CA ASN A 592 -21.25 -12.17 17.98
C ASN A 592 -22.23 -11.92 19.14
N ARG A 593 -23.19 -12.82 19.35
CA ARG A 593 -24.12 -12.72 20.49
C ARG A 593 -23.41 -12.88 21.83
N GLU A 594 -22.41 -13.75 21.94
CA GLU A 594 -21.65 -13.92 23.18
C GLU A 594 -20.79 -12.70 23.54
N ILE A 595 -20.14 -12.09 22.55
CA ILE A 595 -19.28 -10.91 22.73
C ILE A 595 -20.12 -9.66 22.98
N THR A 596 -21.18 -9.46 22.19
CA THR A 596 -21.93 -8.19 22.17
C THR A 596 -23.16 -8.19 23.05
N LYS A 597 -23.73 -9.38 23.33
CA LYS A 597 -25.04 -9.55 23.98
C LYS A 597 -26.21 -8.92 23.21
N LEU A 598 -26.01 -8.61 21.93
CA LEU A 598 -27.03 -8.09 21.02
C LEU A 598 -27.59 -9.21 20.14
N GLU A 599 -28.84 -9.04 19.71
CA GLU A 599 -29.44 -9.90 18.69
C GLU A 599 -28.98 -9.43 17.29
N SER A 600 -29.16 -10.28 16.27
CA SER A 600 -28.70 -9.98 14.90
C SER A 600 -29.34 -8.71 14.33
N GLU A 601 -30.58 -8.41 14.69
CA GLU A 601 -31.32 -7.21 14.25
C GLU A 601 -30.68 -5.91 14.78
N ASP A 602 -30.31 -5.89 16.07
CA ASP A 602 -29.65 -4.73 16.68
C ASP A 602 -28.26 -4.48 16.08
N LEU A 603 -27.55 -5.57 15.78
CA LEU A 603 -26.24 -5.53 15.14
C LEU A 603 -26.34 -5.03 13.70
N GLU A 604 -27.38 -5.41 12.98
CA GLU A 604 -27.63 -4.92 11.63
C GLU A 604 -27.88 -3.40 11.62
N ILE A 605 -28.70 -2.88 12.53
CA ILE A 605 -28.93 -1.44 12.71
C ILE A 605 -27.62 -0.72 13.03
N LEU A 606 -26.85 -1.26 13.98
CA LEU A 606 -25.55 -0.71 14.35
C LEU A 606 -24.59 -0.62 13.15
N LEU A 607 -24.55 -1.65 12.29
CA LEU A 607 -23.71 -1.67 11.10
C LEU A 607 -24.20 -0.72 10.01
N ALA A 608 -25.51 -0.60 9.83
CA ALA A 608 -26.12 0.33 8.88
C ALA A 608 -25.79 1.79 9.28
N GLU A 609 -25.93 2.14 10.56
CA GLU A 609 -25.54 3.44 11.11
C GLU A 609 -24.02 3.68 11.01
N ALA A 610 -23.19 2.67 11.29
CA ALA A 610 -21.75 2.76 11.10
C ALA A 610 -21.40 3.01 9.62
N GLY A 611 -22.08 2.32 8.68
CA GLY A 611 -21.99 2.51 7.24
C GLY A 611 -22.26 3.97 6.85
N LEU A 612 -23.38 4.51 7.31
CA LEU A 612 -23.74 5.91 7.10
C LEU A 612 -22.68 6.84 7.67
N CYS A 613 -22.25 6.65 8.92
CA CYS A 613 -21.23 7.50 9.56
C CYS A 613 -19.90 7.52 8.81
N VAL A 614 -19.44 6.36 8.33
CA VAL A 614 -18.19 6.24 7.57
C VAL A 614 -18.28 7.04 6.27
N VAL A 615 -19.39 6.91 5.53
CA VAL A 615 -19.56 7.69 4.30
C VAL A 615 -19.70 9.19 4.62
N GLN A 616 -20.44 9.53 5.69
CA GLN A 616 -20.67 10.90 6.13
C GLN A 616 -19.41 11.63 6.60
N SER A 617 -18.44 10.91 7.17
CA SER A 617 -17.17 11.49 7.57
C SER A 617 -16.34 11.98 6.37
N GLY A 618 -16.68 11.51 5.16
CA GLY A 618 -15.87 11.71 3.96
C GLY A 618 -14.55 10.94 4.00
N ARG A 619 -14.38 10.02 4.96
CA ARG A 619 -13.19 9.18 5.19
C ARG A 619 -13.58 7.71 5.06
N GLU A 620 -12.62 6.81 5.22
CA GLU A 620 -12.90 5.36 5.28
C GLU A 620 -13.25 4.86 6.68
N TYR A 621 -13.27 5.76 7.66
CA TYR A 621 -13.57 5.47 9.05
C TYR A 621 -14.53 6.50 9.65
N ALA A 622 -15.18 6.13 10.75
CA ALA A 622 -15.99 7.02 11.57
C ALA A 622 -15.49 7.00 13.01
N ALA A 623 -15.54 8.14 13.69
CA ALA A 623 -15.34 8.18 15.12
C ALA A 623 -16.48 7.41 15.81
N ILE A 624 -16.17 6.60 16.82
CA ILE A 624 -17.19 5.84 17.55
C ILE A 624 -18.23 6.78 18.16
N LYS A 625 -17.81 7.94 18.65
CA LYS A 625 -18.70 9.00 19.14
C LYS A 625 -19.77 9.43 18.13
N MET A 626 -19.45 9.47 16.84
CA MET A 626 -20.40 9.83 15.79
C MET A 626 -21.54 8.80 15.71
N ILE A 627 -21.20 7.52 15.83
CA ILE A 627 -22.17 6.41 15.84
C ILE A 627 -22.99 6.48 17.12
N GLU A 628 -22.36 6.71 18.28
CA GLU A 628 -23.05 6.86 19.57
C GLU A 628 -24.07 8.00 19.54
N ASP A 629 -23.68 9.19 19.09
CA ASP A 629 -24.54 10.37 19.03
C ASP A 629 -25.80 10.10 18.18
N ARG A 630 -25.65 9.39 17.05
CA ARG A 630 -26.76 9.03 16.17
C ARG A 630 -27.68 7.96 16.77
N LEU A 631 -27.11 6.93 17.38
CA LEU A 631 -27.92 5.90 18.06
C LEU A 631 -28.73 6.48 19.22
N VAL A 632 -28.20 7.51 19.88
CA VAL A 632 -28.91 8.28 20.90
C VAL A 632 -30.05 9.09 20.28
N GLU A 633 -29.80 9.84 19.22
CA GLU A 633 -30.79 10.67 18.52
C GLU A 633 -31.98 9.85 18.00
N GLN A 634 -31.73 8.64 17.48
CA GLN A 634 -32.75 7.74 16.94
C GLN A 634 -33.53 6.95 18.01
N GLY A 635 -33.15 7.05 19.29
CA GLY A 635 -33.94 6.47 20.39
C GLY A 635 -33.81 4.95 20.60
N TYR A 636 -32.75 4.30 20.09
CA TYR A 636 -32.51 2.87 20.26
C TYR A 636 -32.12 2.51 21.70
N LYS A 637 -33.11 2.32 22.59
CA LYS A 637 -32.91 2.11 24.04
C LYS A 637 -31.97 0.95 24.40
N GLU A 638 -32.01 -0.15 23.66
CA GLU A 638 -31.19 -1.34 23.92
C GLU A 638 -29.71 -1.10 23.57
N LEU A 639 -29.45 -0.44 22.44
CA LEU A 639 -28.10 0.00 22.03
C LEU A 639 -27.57 1.11 22.96
N GLN A 640 -28.42 2.03 23.41
CA GLN A 640 -28.07 3.04 24.40
C GLN A 640 -27.63 2.41 25.73
N ALA A 641 -28.36 1.40 26.22
CA ALA A 641 -27.98 0.66 27.43
C ALA A 641 -26.64 -0.07 27.27
N LEU A 642 -26.31 -0.56 26.07
CA LEU A 642 -25.01 -1.16 25.78
C LEU A 642 -23.88 -0.12 25.81
N ILE A 643 -24.10 1.06 25.22
CA ILE A 643 -23.14 2.18 25.27
C ILE A 643 -22.92 2.64 26.72
N GLU A 644 -23.98 2.79 27.50
CA GLU A 644 -23.89 3.18 28.92
C GLU A 644 -23.16 2.14 29.77
N LYS A 645 -23.41 0.85 29.52
CA LYS A 645 -22.75 -0.26 30.22
C LYS A 645 -21.27 -0.36 29.85
N ALA A 646 -20.91 -0.16 28.58
CA ALA A 646 -19.53 -0.13 28.12
C ALA A 646 -18.73 1.00 28.81
N ARG A 647 -19.36 2.16 29.07
CA ARG A 647 -18.75 3.28 29.80
C ARG A 647 -18.52 3.00 31.29
N GLN A 648 -19.17 2.01 31.88
CA GLN A 648 -19.10 1.69 33.31
C GLN A 648 -18.04 0.64 33.67
N ASP A 649 -17.60 -0.22 32.73
CA ASP A 649 -16.84 -1.44 33.06
C ASP A 649 -15.30 -1.31 33.02
N GLU A 650 -14.71 -0.14 32.71
CA GLU A 650 -13.24 0.15 32.59
C GLU A 650 -12.40 -0.84 31.73
N ARG A 651 -13.00 -1.90 31.18
CA ARG A 651 -12.41 -2.85 30.21
C ARG A 651 -12.93 -2.49 28.81
N GLU A 652 -12.01 -2.31 27.87
CA GLU A 652 -12.19 -1.87 26.48
C GLU A 652 -13.61 -1.98 25.87
N ASP A 653 -14.16 -0.81 25.53
CA ASP A 653 -15.33 -0.47 24.69
C ASP A 653 -16.14 -1.66 24.13
N GLY A 654 -17.25 -2.02 24.79
CA GLY A 654 -18.22 -3.01 24.30
C GLY A 654 -18.74 -2.72 22.87
N LEU A 655 -18.90 -1.44 22.52
CA LEU A 655 -19.27 -1.01 21.16
C LEU A 655 -18.15 -1.23 20.14
N LYS A 656 -16.89 -0.98 20.53
CA LYS A 656 -15.71 -1.25 19.68
C LYS A 656 -15.53 -2.75 19.45
N ASN A 657 -15.79 -3.58 20.46
CA ASN A 657 -15.78 -5.04 20.32
C ASN A 657 -16.93 -5.53 19.43
N ALA A 658 -18.12 -4.93 19.56
CA ALA A 658 -19.24 -5.23 18.67
C ALA A 658 -18.92 -4.87 17.23
N LEU A 659 -18.43 -3.67 16.96
CA LEU A 659 -18.06 -3.23 15.62
C LEU A 659 -16.86 -4.04 15.09
N ALA A 660 -15.84 -4.31 15.92
CA ALA A 660 -14.71 -5.16 15.56
C ALA A 660 -15.13 -6.58 15.17
N ALA A 661 -16.32 -7.01 15.60
CA ALA A 661 -16.86 -8.30 15.23
C ALA A 661 -17.39 -8.39 13.78
N PHE A 662 -17.47 -7.29 13.04
CA PHE A 662 -18.11 -7.25 11.71
C PHE A 662 -17.22 -6.70 10.61
N TYR A 663 -15.93 -7.05 10.66
CA TYR A 663 -14.96 -6.47 9.75
C TYR A 663 -14.85 -4.96 9.88
N LEU A 664 -14.87 -4.46 11.11
CA LEU A 664 -14.35 -3.14 11.40
C LEU A 664 -13.00 -3.28 12.10
N LYS A 665 -11.99 -2.54 11.66
CA LYS A 665 -10.71 -2.40 12.37
C LYS A 665 -10.69 -1.07 13.08
N SER A 666 -9.92 -1.00 14.18
CA SER A 666 -9.51 0.30 14.72
C SER A 666 -8.72 1.01 13.62
N ALA A 667 -9.14 2.21 13.20
CA ALA A 667 -8.43 2.92 12.15
C ALA A 667 -7.01 3.27 12.64
N ALA A 668 -6.02 3.11 11.76
CA ALA A 668 -4.61 3.32 12.13
C ALA A 668 -4.39 4.79 12.57
N GLY A 669 -4.01 4.96 13.83
CA GLY A 669 -3.68 6.24 14.45
C GLY A 669 -4.86 7.12 14.91
N ALA A 670 -6.12 6.72 14.70
CA ALA A 670 -7.27 7.47 15.21
C ALA A 670 -7.86 6.68 16.39
N GLU A 671 -7.49 7.07 17.61
CA GLU A 671 -8.05 6.48 18.83
C GLU A 671 -9.59 6.56 18.78
N ASN A 672 -10.25 5.44 19.13
CA ASN A 672 -11.70 5.33 19.21
C ASN A 672 -12.47 5.56 17.89
N SER A 673 -12.05 4.89 16.81
CA SER A 673 -12.68 4.94 15.50
C SER A 673 -12.81 3.56 14.85
N VAL A 674 -13.72 3.43 13.88
CA VAL A 674 -14.01 2.16 13.17
C VAL A 674 -13.94 2.32 11.66
N GLU A 675 -13.35 1.33 10.99
CA GLU A 675 -13.09 1.32 9.54
C GLU A 675 -13.51 -0.01 8.91
N PHE A 676 -14.30 0.00 7.84
CA PHE A 676 -14.69 -1.24 7.15
C PHE A 676 -13.49 -1.84 6.40
N PHE A 677 -13.30 -3.17 6.48
CA PHE A 677 -12.26 -3.85 5.70
C PHE A 677 -12.41 -3.68 4.18
N HIS A 678 -13.63 -3.35 3.72
CA HIS A 678 -13.91 -3.08 2.31
C HIS A 678 -14.88 -1.91 2.15
N LYS A 679 -14.41 -0.83 1.50
CA LYS A 679 -15.18 0.39 1.25
C LYS A 679 -16.55 0.15 0.63
N SER A 680 -16.66 -0.75 -0.35
CA SER A 680 -17.95 -0.98 -1.01
C SER A 680 -18.99 -1.67 -0.11
N PHE A 681 -18.54 -2.37 0.94
CA PHE A 681 -19.47 -2.91 1.93
C PHE A 681 -20.02 -1.81 2.84
N GLY A 682 -19.19 -0.85 3.24
CA GLY A 682 -19.64 0.36 3.96
C GLY A 682 -20.58 1.23 3.11
N GLU A 683 -20.31 1.38 1.80
CA GLU A 683 -21.19 2.07 0.85
C GLU A 683 -22.57 1.37 0.73
N PHE A 684 -22.58 0.03 0.70
CA PHE A 684 -23.82 -0.75 0.72
C PHE A 684 -24.62 -0.57 2.03
N LEU A 685 -23.95 -0.64 3.19
CA LEU A 685 -24.60 -0.43 4.49
C LEU A 685 -25.14 1.01 4.63
N CYS A 686 -24.43 2.00 4.12
CA CYS A 686 -24.91 3.38 4.01
C CYS A 686 -26.20 3.44 3.18
N ALA A 687 -26.21 2.83 2.00
CA ALA A 687 -27.39 2.80 1.15
C ALA A 687 -28.58 2.09 1.82
N LYS A 688 -28.33 0.98 2.52
CA LYS A 688 -29.34 0.27 3.30
C LYS A 688 -29.96 1.16 4.38
N ARG A 689 -29.13 1.85 5.16
CA ARG A 689 -29.61 2.78 6.19
C ARG A 689 -30.43 3.93 5.58
N MET A 690 -30.02 4.43 4.41
CA MET A 690 -30.76 5.46 3.70
C MET A 690 -32.15 4.95 3.26
N VAL A 691 -32.27 3.73 2.73
CA VAL A 691 -33.56 3.15 2.38
C VAL A 691 -34.50 3.07 3.58
N GLU A 692 -34.01 2.60 4.72
CA GLU A 692 -34.80 2.52 5.96
C GLU A 692 -35.38 3.89 6.34
N SER A 693 -34.57 4.96 6.29
CA SER A 693 -35.09 6.31 6.54
C SER A 693 -36.06 6.79 5.46
N LEU A 694 -35.80 6.52 4.18
CA LEU A 694 -36.70 6.93 3.10
C LEU A 694 -38.04 6.17 3.14
N GLU A 695 -38.05 4.95 3.68
CA GLU A 695 -39.27 4.18 3.91
C GLU A 695 -40.17 4.84 4.94
N ASP A 696 -39.61 5.31 6.06
CA ASP A 696 -40.34 6.07 7.08
C ASP A 696 -41.01 7.33 6.49
N LEU A 697 -40.36 7.97 5.51
CA LEU A 697 -40.92 9.13 4.80
C LEU A 697 -42.16 8.78 3.96
N THR A 698 -42.40 7.52 3.63
CA THR A 698 -43.56 7.14 2.79
C THR A 698 -44.74 6.56 3.58
N GLN A 699 -44.54 6.19 4.84
CA GLN A 699 -45.57 5.55 5.66
C GLN A 699 -46.72 6.50 6.03
N LYS A 700 -47.98 6.00 5.91
CA LYS A 700 -49.22 6.75 6.19
C LYS A 700 -49.89 6.27 7.48
N THR A 701 -50.41 7.19 8.28
CA THR A 701 -51.13 6.88 9.53
C THR A 701 -52.59 6.45 9.26
N GLY A 702 -52.82 5.13 9.23
CA GLY A 702 -54.16 4.51 9.26
C GLY A 702 -54.87 4.40 7.89
N LYS A 703 -55.76 3.39 7.76
CA LYS A 703 -56.40 2.97 6.48
C LYS A 703 -57.34 4.00 5.82
N ARG A 704 -57.53 5.22 6.37
CA ARG A 704 -58.56 6.19 5.90
C ARG A 704 -58.18 7.69 5.94
N ARG A 705 -56.93 8.10 6.23
CA ARG A 705 -56.52 9.52 6.19
C ARG A 705 -55.15 9.76 5.53
N LYS A 706 -55.00 10.96 4.92
CA LYS A 706 -53.84 11.46 4.15
C LYS A 706 -52.68 12.01 5.01
N THR A 707 -52.49 11.54 6.25
CA THR A 707 -51.44 12.08 7.13
C THR A 707 -50.25 11.13 7.22
N TYR A 708 -49.05 11.59 6.88
CA TYR A 708 -47.81 10.81 6.97
C TYR A 708 -47.40 10.56 8.43
N VAL A 709 -46.68 9.47 8.68
CA VAL A 709 -46.09 9.16 9.99
C VAL A 709 -45.06 10.23 10.36
N VAL A 710 -44.24 10.63 9.39
CA VAL A 710 -43.22 11.67 9.51
C VAL A 710 -43.80 13.01 9.05
N SER A 711 -43.78 14.02 9.94
CA SER A 711 -44.21 15.39 9.61
C SER A 711 -43.27 16.05 8.59
N ASP A 712 -43.70 17.13 7.95
CA ASP A 712 -42.88 17.79 6.92
C ASP A 712 -41.59 18.38 7.51
N GLN A 713 -41.66 19.01 8.69
CA GLN A 713 -40.46 19.49 9.41
C GLN A 713 -39.47 18.37 9.74
N GLU A 714 -39.97 17.18 10.09
CA GLU A 714 -39.11 16.04 10.38
C GLU A 714 -38.52 15.45 9.09
N LEU A 715 -39.29 15.40 8.01
CA LEU A 715 -38.78 15.03 6.68
C LEU A 715 -37.64 15.94 6.27
N GLU A 716 -37.82 17.26 6.38
CA GLU A 716 -36.81 18.23 6.00
C GLU A 716 -35.51 17.97 6.77
N TRP A 717 -35.59 17.77 8.10
CA TRP A 717 -34.42 17.42 8.90
C TRP A 717 -33.77 16.11 8.46
N GLN A 718 -34.55 15.05 8.24
CA GLN A 718 -34.01 13.76 7.80
C GLN A 718 -33.31 13.86 6.44
N VAL A 719 -33.84 14.65 5.49
CA VAL A 719 -33.17 14.92 4.21
C VAL A 719 -31.83 15.63 4.43
N TYR A 720 -31.76 16.64 5.30
CA TYR A 720 -30.48 17.27 5.67
C TYR A 720 -29.52 16.32 6.39
N ASP A 721 -30.06 15.48 7.27
CA ASP A 721 -29.25 14.52 8.01
C ASP A 721 -28.61 13.51 7.06
N LEU A 722 -29.38 12.94 6.15
CA LEU A 722 -28.91 11.94 5.19
C LEU A 722 -27.98 12.52 4.12
N PHE A 723 -28.28 13.71 3.59
CA PHE A 723 -27.64 14.20 2.36
C PHE A 723 -26.72 15.42 2.56
N GLY A 724 -26.67 16.02 3.75
CA GLY A 724 -25.97 17.30 4.01
C GLY A 724 -24.48 17.21 4.36
N TYR A 725 -23.79 16.11 4.04
CA TYR A 725 -22.40 15.88 4.46
C TYR A 725 -21.36 15.98 3.32
N GLY A 726 -21.74 15.72 2.08
CA GLY A 726 -20.83 15.58 0.95
C GLY A 726 -21.53 15.00 -0.29
N SER A 727 -20.77 14.74 -1.36
CA SER A 727 -21.34 14.15 -2.59
C SER A 727 -21.58 12.65 -2.44
N LEU A 728 -22.74 12.16 -2.86
CA LEU A 728 -22.97 10.72 -2.99
C LEU A 728 -22.02 10.10 -4.02
N THR A 729 -21.47 8.94 -3.69
CA THR A 729 -20.69 8.15 -4.66
C THR A 729 -21.65 7.44 -5.62
N VAL A 730 -21.15 7.07 -6.80
CA VAL A 730 -21.93 6.31 -7.78
C VAL A 730 -22.35 4.98 -7.18
N GLU A 731 -21.45 4.34 -6.43
CA GLU A 731 -21.71 3.08 -5.74
C GLU A 731 -22.83 3.17 -4.71
N VAL A 732 -22.86 4.22 -3.88
CA VAL A 732 -23.96 4.43 -2.91
C VAL A 732 -25.29 4.60 -3.62
N VAL A 733 -25.34 5.40 -4.69
CA VAL A 733 -26.57 5.64 -5.46
C VAL A 733 -27.05 4.37 -6.17
N GLU A 734 -26.14 3.58 -6.74
CA GLU A 734 -26.45 2.29 -7.36
C GLU A 734 -27.05 1.30 -6.34
N TYR A 735 -26.46 1.17 -5.15
CA TYR A 735 -27.01 0.33 -4.09
C TYR A 735 -28.34 0.87 -3.57
N LEU A 736 -28.45 2.19 -3.38
CA LEU A 736 -29.67 2.85 -2.92
C LEU A 736 -30.84 2.56 -3.85
N MET A 737 -30.66 2.78 -5.15
CA MET A 737 -31.71 2.50 -6.14
C MET A 737 -32.07 1.02 -6.23
N ALA A 738 -31.07 0.13 -6.20
CA ALA A 738 -31.31 -1.31 -6.25
C ALA A 738 -32.05 -1.84 -5.00
N LEU A 739 -31.86 -1.21 -3.83
CA LEU A 739 -32.59 -1.52 -2.61
C LEU A 739 -33.99 -0.90 -2.61
N LEU A 740 -34.15 0.36 -3.04
CA LEU A 740 -35.44 1.05 -3.13
C LEU A 740 -36.45 0.32 -4.04
N VAL A 741 -35.97 -0.24 -5.14
CA VAL A 741 -36.83 -0.99 -6.08
C VAL A 741 -37.33 -2.32 -5.48
N LYS A 742 -36.63 -2.86 -4.47
CA LYS A 742 -36.98 -4.12 -3.80
C LYS A 742 -37.73 -3.93 -2.48
N SER A 743 -37.72 -2.73 -1.91
CA SER A 743 -38.35 -2.44 -0.62
C SER A 743 -39.85 -2.17 -0.75
N GLU A 744 -40.54 -2.01 0.38
CA GLU A 744 -41.97 -1.66 0.44
C GLU A 744 -42.24 -0.15 0.21
N VAL A 745 -41.21 0.61 -0.19
CA VAL A 745 -41.28 2.06 -0.37
C VAL A 745 -42.24 2.42 -1.51
N GLU A 746 -43.24 3.27 -1.24
CA GLU A 746 -44.10 3.86 -2.27
C GLU A 746 -43.30 4.88 -3.10
N LEU A 747 -42.62 4.44 -4.17
CA LEU A 747 -41.71 5.28 -4.99
C LEU A 747 -42.36 6.58 -5.51
N MET A 748 -43.66 6.55 -5.82
CA MET A 748 -44.41 7.76 -6.22
C MET A 748 -44.48 8.79 -5.09
N VAL A 749 -44.81 8.35 -3.87
CA VAL A 749 -44.89 9.22 -2.69
C VAL A 749 -43.51 9.76 -2.35
N LEU A 750 -42.48 8.90 -2.39
CA LEU A 750 -41.11 9.33 -2.18
C LEU A 750 -40.70 10.41 -3.18
N PHE A 751 -40.99 10.20 -4.47
CA PHE A 751 -40.70 11.17 -5.52
C PHE A 751 -41.40 12.50 -5.29
N GLU A 752 -42.71 12.48 -4.99
CA GLU A 752 -43.51 13.68 -4.70
C GLU A 752 -42.91 14.49 -3.54
N ARG A 753 -42.65 13.85 -2.40
CA ARG A 753 -42.10 14.53 -1.21
C ARG A 753 -40.69 15.08 -1.43
N LEU A 754 -39.82 14.34 -2.14
CA LEU A 754 -38.49 14.83 -2.49
C LEU A 754 -38.52 15.95 -3.53
N HIS A 755 -39.50 15.92 -4.44
CA HIS A 755 -39.70 16.97 -5.42
C HIS A 755 -40.20 18.27 -4.77
N GLU A 756 -41.12 18.19 -3.81
CA GLU A 756 -41.53 19.33 -2.97
C GLU A 756 -40.32 19.92 -2.24
N PHE A 757 -39.53 19.09 -1.54
CA PHE A 757 -38.29 19.54 -0.89
C PHE A 757 -37.33 20.22 -1.88
N TYR A 758 -37.19 19.68 -3.10
CA TYR A 758 -36.34 20.28 -4.14
C TYR A 758 -36.82 21.68 -4.55
N LEU A 759 -38.14 21.88 -4.65
CA LEU A 759 -38.71 23.19 -4.96
C LEU A 759 -38.45 24.20 -3.84
N ASP A 760 -38.71 23.83 -2.59
CA ASP A 760 -38.45 24.69 -1.42
C ASP A 760 -36.96 25.03 -1.30
N TRP A 761 -36.09 24.07 -1.60
CA TRP A 761 -34.65 24.30 -1.65
C TRP A 761 -34.24 25.29 -2.76
N CYS A 762 -34.87 25.21 -3.94
CA CYS A 762 -34.59 26.12 -5.05
C CYS A 762 -35.00 27.56 -4.74
N GLU A 763 -36.08 27.75 -3.98
CA GLU A 763 -36.56 29.07 -3.56
C GLU A 763 -35.79 29.62 -2.34
N GLY A 764 -35.02 28.77 -1.66
CA GLY A 764 -34.16 29.19 -0.55
C GLY A 764 -34.81 29.13 0.83
N GLU A 765 -35.98 28.51 0.96
CA GLU A 765 -36.77 28.44 2.20
C GLU A 765 -35.92 28.00 3.41
N PHE A 766 -35.04 27.02 3.22
CA PHE A 766 -34.21 26.47 4.29
C PHE A 766 -33.06 27.37 4.76
N ILE A 767 -32.80 28.51 4.12
CA ILE A 767 -31.73 29.46 4.48
C ILE A 767 -32.26 30.84 4.88
N GLU A 768 -33.56 31.10 4.74
CA GLU A 768 -34.17 32.40 5.02
C GLU A 768 -34.70 32.56 6.46
N ALA A 769 -34.73 31.48 7.25
CA ALA A 769 -35.22 31.54 8.62
C ALA A 769 -34.35 32.42 9.54
N THR A 770 -35.01 33.14 10.47
CA THR A 770 -34.35 33.99 11.49
C THR A 770 -33.85 33.20 12.70
N GLU A 771 -34.38 31.99 12.92
CA GLU A 771 -33.91 31.03 13.91
C GLU A 771 -32.79 30.13 13.33
N GLU A 772 -32.35 29.10 14.07
CA GLU A 772 -31.37 28.15 13.53
C GLU A 772 -31.92 27.44 12.29
N THR A 773 -31.26 27.63 11.15
CA THR A 773 -31.65 26.98 9.89
C THR A 773 -31.19 25.52 9.85
N LEU A 774 -31.87 24.67 9.09
CA LEU A 774 -31.49 23.25 8.93
C LEU A 774 -30.04 23.06 8.43
N PRO A 775 -29.54 23.85 7.46
CA PRO A 775 -28.13 23.82 7.09
C PRO A 775 -27.17 24.20 8.23
N GLN A 776 -27.55 25.13 9.12
CA GLN A 776 -26.75 25.48 10.29
C GLN A 776 -26.72 24.34 11.30
N LYS A 777 -27.88 23.74 11.59
CA LYS A 777 -27.99 22.57 12.47
C LYS A 777 -27.10 21.44 11.97
N LYS A 778 -27.19 21.08 10.68
CA LYS A 778 -26.34 20.04 10.08
C LYS A 778 -24.85 20.40 10.10
N ALA A 779 -24.50 21.64 9.78
CA ALA A 779 -23.10 22.09 9.82
C ALA A 779 -22.51 21.99 11.24
N ARG A 780 -23.27 22.37 12.28
CA ARG A 780 -22.83 22.22 13.68
C ARG A 780 -22.65 20.76 14.08
N GLN A 781 -23.57 19.88 13.68
CA GLN A 781 -23.46 18.44 13.92
C GLN A 781 -22.16 17.87 13.32
N LEU A 782 -21.86 18.19 12.05
CA LEU A 782 -20.62 17.79 11.40
C LEU A 782 -19.37 18.35 12.10
N GLN A 783 -19.40 19.62 12.53
CA GLN A 783 -18.30 20.24 13.27
C GLN A 783 -18.05 19.58 14.63
N GLN A 784 -19.11 19.16 15.34
CA GLN A 784 -18.98 18.42 16.60
C GLN A 784 -18.27 17.07 16.43
N TRP A 785 -18.36 16.48 15.24
CA TRP A 785 -17.65 15.26 14.84
C TRP A 785 -16.26 15.52 14.23
N GLY A 786 -15.78 16.77 14.23
CA GLY A 786 -14.49 17.13 13.65
C GLY A 786 -14.49 17.15 12.12
N ILE A 787 -15.66 17.24 11.49
CA ILE A 787 -15.83 17.37 10.04
C ILE A 787 -16.06 18.84 9.73
N GLU A 788 -15.11 19.45 9.02
CA GLU A 788 -15.21 20.86 8.67
C GLU A 788 -16.25 21.10 7.56
N SER A 789 -17.45 21.47 7.98
CA SER A 789 -18.53 21.86 7.10
C SER A 789 -19.16 23.17 7.56
N GLY A 790 -19.53 24.03 6.61
CA GLY A 790 -20.27 25.26 6.86
C GLY A 790 -21.69 25.15 6.30
N GLN A 791 -22.60 26.01 6.77
CA GLN A 791 -24.01 25.99 6.37
C GLN A 791 -24.21 25.96 4.85
N ARG A 792 -23.43 26.75 4.09
CA ARG A 792 -23.54 26.82 2.62
C ARG A 792 -23.17 25.49 1.97
N ARG A 793 -22.14 24.83 2.50
CA ARG A 793 -21.66 23.55 2.00
C ARG A 793 -22.69 22.45 2.27
N ALA A 794 -23.23 22.40 3.49
CA ALA A 794 -24.33 21.49 3.84
C ALA A 794 -25.53 21.70 2.91
N ASN A 795 -25.98 22.94 2.73
CA ASN A 795 -27.13 23.26 1.87
C ASN A 795 -26.94 22.84 0.41
N ILE A 796 -25.78 23.15 -0.18
CA ILE A 796 -25.50 22.80 -1.59
C ILE A 796 -25.46 21.28 -1.75
N TYR A 797 -24.79 20.55 -0.86
CA TYR A 797 -24.74 19.09 -0.97
C TYR A 797 -26.11 18.44 -0.81
N THR A 798 -26.93 18.89 0.15
CA THR A 798 -28.29 18.36 0.34
C THR A 798 -29.10 18.47 -0.97
N GLY A 799 -29.22 19.67 -1.54
CA GLY A 799 -30.03 19.88 -2.75
C GLY A 799 -29.50 19.13 -3.97
N LEU A 800 -28.18 19.12 -4.19
CA LEU A 800 -27.60 18.37 -5.32
C LEU A 800 -27.75 16.85 -5.16
N ASN A 801 -27.69 16.31 -3.95
CA ASN A 801 -27.92 14.89 -3.70
C ASN A 801 -29.39 14.51 -3.85
N VAL A 802 -30.33 15.37 -3.44
CA VAL A 802 -31.77 15.19 -3.70
C VAL A 802 -32.03 15.19 -5.22
N MET A 803 -31.41 16.11 -5.97
CA MET A 803 -31.48 16.11 -7.44
C MET A 803 -30.99 14.80 -8.05
N ILE A 804 -29.88 14.24 -7.54
CA ILE A 804 -29.37 12.94 -8.01
C ILE A 804 -30.43 11.86 -7.85
N LEU A 805 -31.06 11.79 -6.66
CA LEU A 805 -32.09 10.78 -6.40
C LEU A 805 -33.32 10.99 -7.28
N LEU A 806 -33.74 12.23 -7.53
CA LEU A 806 -34.84 12.55 -8.45
C LEU A 806 -34.52 12.16 -9.90
N PHE A 807 -33.29 12.38 -10.39
CA PHE A 807 -32.86 11.91 -11.71
C PHE A 807 -32.84 10.39 -11.81
N GLU A 808 -32.45 9.69 -10.74
CA GLU A 808 -32.40 8.24 -10.71
C GLU A 808 -33.80 7.61 -10.64
N LEU A 809 -34.70 8.16 -9.82
CA LEU A 809 -36.12 7.80 -9.80
C LEU A 809 -36.77 8.07 -11.17
N HIS A 810 -36.46 9.20 -11.79
CA HIS A 810 -36.91 9.51 -13.15
C HIS A 810 -36.44 8.45 -14.15
N ARG A 811 -35.15 8.14 -14.13
CA ARG A 811 -34.56 7.14 -15.03
C ARG A 811 -35.19 5.76 -14.85
N TYR A 812 -35.47 5.38 -13.61
CA TYR A 812 -36.20 4.15 -13.30
C TYR A 812 -37.64 4.21 -13.86
N GLY A 813 -38.35 5.31 -13.61
CA GLY A 813 -39.69 5.55 -14.15
C GLY A 813 -39.77 5.45 -15.67
N GLN A 814 -38.81 6.05 -16.39
CA GLN A 814 -38.76 5.98 -17.87
C GLN A 814 -38.45 4.58 -18.40
N SER A 815 -37.97 3.66 -17.56
CA SER A 815 -37.76 2.25 -17.94
C SER A 815 -39.01 1.38 -17.73
N GLN A 816 -40.04 1.90 -17.07
CA GLN A 816 -41.27 1.19 -16.72
C GLN A 816 -42.47 1.89 -17.38
N GLU A 817 -43.15 1.22 -18.32
CA GLU A 817 -44.27 1.83 -19.07
C GLU A 817 -45.36 2.41 -18.16
N GLU A 818 -45.63 1.77 -17.01
CA GLU A 818 -46.68 2.17 -16.07
C GLU A 818 -46.32 3.40 -15.21
N LEU A 819 -45.02 3.69 -15.01
CA LEU A 819 -44.53 4.76 -14.12
C LEU A 819 -44.02 5.99 -14.89
N GLN A 820 -44.03 5.95 -16.21
CA GLN A 820 -43.38 6.94 -17.07
C GLN A 820 -43.88 8.37 -16.82
N GLU A 821 -45.20 8.56 -16.66
CA GLU A 821 -45.80 9.88 -16.41
C GLU A 821 -45.70 10.30 -14.94
N GLN A 822 -45.56 9.34 -14.01
CA GLN A 822 -45.61 9.58 -12.56
C GLN A 822 -44.25 9.93 -11.99
N LEU A 823 -43.19 9.34 -12.54
CA LEU A 823 -41.80 9.57 -12.15
C LEU A 823 -41.09 10.36 -13.26
N HIS A 824 -41.59 11.57 -13.54
CA HIS A 824 -40.95 12.49 -14.50
C HIS A 824 -40.36 13.68 -13.77
N PHE A 825 -39.03 13.74 -13.69
CA PHE A 825 -38.34 14.87 -13.07
C PHE A 825 -37.98 15.93 -14.10
N TYR A 826 -38.54 17.13 -13.91
CA TYR A 826 -38.20 18.31 -14.70
C TYR A 826 -37.46 19.32 -13.82
N PRO A 827 -36.11 19.40 -13.89
CA PRO A 827 -35.35 20.29 -13.02
C PRO A 827 -35.68 21.78 -13.23
N CYS A 828 -36.16 22.16 -14.41
CA CYS A 828 -36.64 23.52 -14.72
C CYS A 828 -38.17 23.68 -14.64
N GLY A 829 -38.91 22.66 -14.20
CA GLY A 829 -40.36 22.55 -14.40
C GLY A 829 -40.72 21.98 -15.77
N GLN A 830 -41.97 21.53 -15.93
CA GLN A 830 -42.44 20.95 -17.19
C GLN A 830 -42.48 22.03 -18.29
N PRO A 831 -41.93 21.78 -19.49
CA PRO A 831 -42.03 22.74 -20.58
C PRO A 831 -43.47 23.17 -20.84
N ASP A 832 -43.66 24.47 -21.07
CA ASP A 832 -44.97 25.11 -21.31
C ASP A 832 -45.95 25.12 -20.11
N SER A 833 -45.50 24.73 -18.89
CA SER A 833 -46.26 24.93 -17.65
C SER A 833 -46.01 26.30 -17.01
N GLU A 834 -46.90 26.73 -16.10
CA GLU A 834 -46.73 27.99 -15.35
C GLU A 834 -45.49 27.96 -14.42
N ASP A 835 -45.10 26.77 -13.96
CA ASP A 835 -43.95 26.57 -13.07
C ASP A 835 -42.61 26.44 -13.81
N PHE A 836 -42.63 26.53 -15.16
CA PHE A 836 -41.43 26.43 -15.98
C PHE A 836 -40.54 27.66 -15.85
N GLU A 837 -39.35 27.46 -15.30
CA GLU A 837 -38.32 28.49 -15.21
C GLU A 837 -37.02 28.03 -15.88
N LYS A 838 -36.83 28.47 -17.13
CA LYS A 838 -35.66 28.14 -17.96
C LYS A 838 -34.30 28.40 -17.31
N THR A 839 -34.20 29.35 -16.37
CA THR A 839 -32.95 29.72 -15.67
C THR A 839 -32.69 28.92 -14.40
N LYS A 840 -33.66 28.15 -13.89
CA LYS A 840 -33.59 27.48 -12.59
C LYS A 840 -32.35 26.60 -12.46
N LEU A 841 -32.10 25.72 -13.42
CA LEU A 841 -30.91 24.86 -13.41
C LEU A 841 -29.59 25.64 -13.51
N LEU A 842 -29.54 26.74 -14.25
CA LEU A 842 -28.33 27.59 -14.30
C LEU A 842 -28.06 28.29 -12.96
N ARG A 843 -29.11 28.73 -12.25
CA ARG A 843 -28.97 29.28 -10.90
C ARG A 843 -28.44 28.23 -9.93
N ILE A 844 -28.91 26.99 -10.02
CA ILE A 844 -28.42 25.85 -9.22
C ILE A 844 -26.93 25.59 -9.51
N ILE A 845 -26.55 25.54 -10.79
CA ILE A 845 -25.15 25.40 -11.21
C ILE A 845 -24.33 26.55 -10.62
N GLY A 846 -24.76 27.80 -10.80
CA GLY A 846 -24.10 28.99 -10.24
C GLY A 846 -24.02 28.98 -8.71
N TYR A 847 -25.05 28.49 -8.01
CA TYR A 847 -25.05 28.37 -6.56
C TYR A 847 -23.98 27.37 -6.09
N SER A 848 -23.88 26.22 -6.79
CA SER A 848 -22.86 25.21 -6.49
C SER A 848 -21.42 25.71 -6.71
N GLN A 849 -21.22 26.69 -7.61
CA GLN A 849 -19.92 27.28 -7.91
C GLN A 849 -19.33 28.06 -6.74
N CYS A 850 -20.14 28.39 -5.72
CA CYS A 850 -19.62 28.90 -4.45
C CYS A 850 -18.64 27.93 -3.76
N LEU A 851 -18.62 26.65 -4.14
CA LEU A 851 -17.68 25.63 -3.67
C LEU A 851 -16.56 25.31 -4.70
N GLY A 852 -16.65 25.84 -5.92
CA GLY A 852 -15.72 25.60 -7.04
C GLY A 852 -16.41 25.46 -8.40
N ASP A 853 -15.73 25.84 -9.48
CA ASP A 853 -16.32 26.01 -10.83
C ASP A 853 -17.03 24.76 -11.40
N GLU A 854 -16.52 23.56 -11.11
CA GLU A 854 -17.01 22.29 -11.68
C GLU A 854 -17.82 21.44 -10.68
N VAL A 855 -18.26 22.01 -9.55
CA VAL A 855 -18.91 21.25 -8.47
C VAL A 855 -20.17 20.54 -8.95
N PHE A 856 -21.06 21.22 -9.69
CA PHE A 856 -22.25 20.60 -10.25
C PHE A 856 -21.92 19.41 -11.15
N ALA A 857 -21.01 19.58 -12.12
CA ALA A 857 -20.61 18.52 -13.04
C ALA A 857 -19.96 17.34 -12.31
N LYS A 858 -19.17 17.60 -11.26
CA LYS A 858 -18.50 16.57 -10.46
C LYS A 858 -19.50 15.70 -9.68
N ILE A 859 -20.56 16.32 -9.15
CA ILE A 859 -21.54 15.69 -8.26
C ILE A 859 -22.70 15.12 -9.07
N VAL A 860 -23.44 15.97 -9.79
CA VAL A 860 -24.67 15.61 -10.50
C VAL A 860 -24.37 15.12 -11.92
N GLY A 861 -23.28 15.59 -12.55
CA GLY A 861 -23.00 15.32 -13.96
C GLY A 861 -22.95 13.84 -14.34
N LYS A 862 -22.60 12.94 -13.42
CA LYS A 862 -22.59 11.48 -13.65
C LYS A 862 -23.98 10.84 -13.70
N PHE A 863 -24.99 11.56 -13.23
CA PHE A 863 -26.36 11.09 -13.06
C PHE A 863 -27.34 11.76 -14.04
N LEU A 864 -26.86 12.57 -14.99
CA LEU A 864 -27.69 13.23 -16.01
C LEU A 864 -28.09 12.33 -17.20
N ARG A 865 -27.83 11.02 -17.10
CA ARG A 865 -28.14 10.06 -18.17
C ARG A 865 -29.65 9.97 -18.34
N GLY A 866 -30.14 10.29 -19.53
CA GLY A 866 -31.57 10.29 -19.82
C GLY A 866 -32.34 11.43 -19.14
N ALA A 867 -31.65 12.43 -18.57
CA ALA A 867 -32.31 13.56 -17.93
C ALA A 867 -33.12 14.39 -18.93
N ASP A 868 -34.27 14.90 -18.48
CA ASP A 868 -35.03 15.92 -19.21
C ASP A 868 -34.49 17.31 -18.88
N LEU A 869 -33.76 17.87 -19.83
CA LEU A 869 -33.15 19.19 -19.77
C LEU A 869 -33.68 20.07 -20.93
N SER A 870 -34.85 19.72 -21.47
CA SER A 870 -35.44 20.40 -22.62
C SER A 870 -35.73 21.87 -22.30
N SER A 871 -35.45 22.74 -23.28
CA SER A 871 -35.60 24.20 -23.19
C SER A 871 -34.84 24.88 -22.04
N ALA A 872 -33.95 24.19 -21.33
CA ALA A 872 -33.16 24.77 -20.25
C ALA A 872 -32.16 25.80 -20.77
N TYR A 873 -31.99 26.90 -20.03
CA TYR A 873 -30.96 27.89 -20.32
C TYR A 873 -29.68 27.50 -19.58
N LEU A 874 -28.68 26.99 -20.29
CA LEU A 874 -27.42 26.46 -19.77
C LEU A 874 -26.19 27.14 -20.41
N ARG A 875 -26.36 28.40 -20.83
CA ARG A 875 -25.29 29.17 -21.48
C ARG A 875 -24.12 29.36 -20.54
N GLY A 876 -22.93 29.00 -21.00
CA GLY A 876 -21.71 29.06 -20.20
C GLY A 876 -21.64 28.04 -19.05
N ALA A 877 -22.57 27.09 -18.97
CA ALA A 877 -22.60 26.10 -17.90
C ALA A 877 -21.36 25.20 -17.93
N TYR A 878 -20.84 24.85 -16.74
CA TYR A 878 -19.76 23.88 -16.59
C TYR A 878 -20.36 22.47 -16.51
N LEU A 879 -20.28 21.74 -17.63
CA LEU A 879 -20.78 20.38 -17.81
C LEU A 879 -19.69 19.46 -18.40
N ASN A 880 -18.42 19.80 -18.18
CA ASN A 880 -17.28 18.99 -18.63
C ASN A 880 -17.47 17.56 -18.11
N ARG A 881 -17.39 16.57 -19.01
CA ARG A 881 -17.50 15.14 -18.69
C ARG A 881 -18.83 14.69 -18.08
N ALA A 882 -19.87 15.50 -18.20
CA ALA A 882 -21.21 15.07 -17.81
C ALA A 882 -21.65 13.86 -18.65
N TYR A 883 -22.38 12.94 -18.03
CA TYR A 883 -23.02 11.80 -18.66
C TYR A 883 -24.42 12.23 -19.09
N LEU A 884 -24.50 12.79 -20.28
CA LEU A 884 -25.72 13.28 -20.93
C LEU A 884 -26.24 12.31 -21.98
N ASN A 885 -25.78 11.06 -21.95
CA ASN A 885 -26.17 10.09 -22.96
C ASN A 885 -27.67 9.80 -22.84
N ARG A 886 -28.37 9.85 -23.97
CA ARG A 886 -29.84 9.80 -24.09
C ARG A 886 -30.60 10.92 -23.36
N ALA A 887 -29.94 11.97 -22.89
CA ALA A 887 -30.63 13.12 -22.30
C ALA A 887 -31.47 13.87 -23.35
N ASP A 888 -32.60 14.42 -22.92
CA ASP A 888 -33.41 15.34 -23.73
C ASP A 888 -32.90 16.77 -23.52
N LEU A 889 -32.32 17.34 -24.58
CA LEU A 889 -31.79 18.69 -24.62
C LEU A 889 -32.46 19.50 -25.74
N ARG A 890 -33.68 19.11 -26.15
CA ARG A 890 -34.40 19.77 -27.24
C ARG A 890 -34.63 21.24 -26.90
N GLY A 891 -34.22 22.12 -27.82
CA GLY A 891 -34.35 23.58 -27.64
C GLY A 891 -33.51 24.19 -26.51
N ALA A 892 -32.66 23.41 -25.82
CA ALA A 892 -31.83 23.94 -24.74
C ALA A 892 -30.79 24.94 -25.27
N ASP A 893 -30.50 25.99 -24.49
CA ASP A 893 -29.44 26.94 -24.81
C ASP A 893 -28.16 26.57 -24.07
N LEU A 894 -27.27 25.87 -24.77
CA LEU A 894 -25.93 25.46 -24.36
C LEU A 894 -24.84 26.37 -25.00
N SER A 895 -25.20 27.59 -25.41
CA SER A 895 -24.25 28.54 -26.00
C SER A 895 -23.05 28.73 -25.08
N SER A 896 -21.83 28.62 -25.61
CA SER A 896 -20.61 28.77 -24.80
C SER A 896 -20.48 27.83 -23.58
N ALA A 897 -21.29 26.77 -23.48
CA ALA A 897 -21.19 25.79 -22.41
C ALA A 897 -19.88 24.99 -22.52
N TYR A 898 -19.34 24.57 -21.38
CA TYR A 898 -18.18 23.70 -21.31
C TYR A 898 -18.64 22.25 -21.25
N LEU A 899 -18.51 21.52 -22.35
CA LEU A 899 -18.94 20.12 -22.55
C LEU A 899 -17.76 19.23 -22.96
N ASN A 900 -16.53 19.62 -22.63
CA ASN A 900 -15.34 18.88 -23.03
C ASN A 900 -15.41 17.46 -22.46
N ARG A 901 -15.24 16.45 -23.33
CA ARG A 901 -15.35 15.02 -23.00
C ARG A 901 -16.70 14.58 -22.41
N ALA A 902 -17.76 15.36 -22.59
CA ALA A 902 -19.10 14.93 -22.20
C ALA A 902 -19.52 13.71 -23.02
N ASP A 903 -20.26 12.79 -22.40
CA ASP A 903 -20.90 11.68 -23.10
C ASP A 903 -22.30 12.11 -23.52
N LEU A 904 -22.48 12.41 -24.81
CA LEU A 904 -23.74 12.85 -25.40
C LEU A 904 -24.35 11.76 -26.30
N ARG A 905 -23.94 10.49 -26.11
CA ARG A 905 -24.37 9.40 -26.98
C ARG A 905 -25.89 9.24 -26.97
N GLY A 906 -26.51 9.32 -28.14
CA GLY A 906 -27.96 9.22 -28.27
C GLY A 906 -28.76 10.38 -27.65
N ALA A 907 -28.13 11.49 -27.25
CA ALA A 907 -28.84 12.65 -26.71
C ALA A 907 -29.71 13.32 -27.79
N ASP A 908 -30.87 13.87 -27.40
CA ASP A 908 -31.70 14.66 -28.30
C ASP A 908 -31.37 16.15 -28.20
N LEU A 909 -30.63 16.67 -29.17
CA LEU A 909 -30.21 18.06 -29.28
C LEU A 909 -31.03 18.80 -30.36
N ASN A 910 -32.23 18.34 -30.70
CA ASN A 910 -33.06 18.98 -31.72
C ASN A 910 -33.25 20.46 -31.40
N ARG A 911 -32.89 21.35 -32.33
CA ARG A 911 -32.99 22.81 -32.17
C ARG A 911 -32.24 23.39 -30.96
N ALA A 912 -31.27 22.67 -30.39
CA ALA A 912 -30.44 23.20 -29.31
C ALA A 912 -29.47 24.29 -29.81
N TYR A 913 -29.18 25.28 -28.97
CA TYR A 913 -28.17 26.30 -29.26
C TYR A 913 -26.83 25.86 -28.66
N LEU A 914 -25.85 25.55 -29.51
CA LEU A 914 -24.49 25.13 -29.13
C LEU A 914 -23.44 26.11 -29.67
N ASN A 915 -23.85 27.31 -30.08
CA ASN A 915 -22.93 28.27 -30.67
C ASN A 915 -21.82 28.63 -29.66
N ARG A 916 -20.56 28.50 -30.10
CA ARG A 916 -19.35 28.67 -29.28
C ARG A 916 -19.20 27.68 -28.10
N ALA A 917 -19.96 26.58 -28.06
CA ALA A 917 -19.79 25.55 -27.04
C ALA A 917 -18.44 24.83 -27.17
N TYR A 918 -17.86 24.42 -26.04
CA TYR A 918 -16.61 23.67 -25.99
C TYR A 918 -16.92 22.17 -25.90
N LEU A 919 -16.80 21.45 -27.01
CA LEU A 919 -17.12 20.03 -27.15
C LEU A 919 -15.88 19.17 -27.41
N SER A 920 -14.67 19.65 -27.06
CA SER A 920 -13.45 18.93 -27.38
C SER A 920 -13.47 17.51 -26.79
N SER A 921 -13.22 16.51 -27.64
CA SER A 921 -13.29 15.08 -27.29
C SER A 921 -14.64 14.59 -26.73
N ALA A 922 -15.75 15.31 -26.92
CA ALA A 922 -17.09 14.86 -26.53
C ALA A 922 -17.58 13.71 -27.43
N ASP A 923 -18.38 12.81 -26.88
CA ASP A 923 -18.91 11.66 -27.62
C ASP A 923 -20.36 11.92 -28.08
N LEU A 924 -20.51 12.32 -29.35
CA LEU A 924 -21.80 12.66 -29.98
C LEU A 924 -22.39 11.50 -30.80
N ARG A 925 -21.89 10.26 -30.67
CA ARG A 925 -22.41 9.14 -31.46
C ARG A 925 -23.91 8.96 -31.23
N ASP A 926 -24.66 8.78 -32.31
CA ASP A 926 -26.12 8.61 -32.29
C ASP A 926 -26.93 9.82 -31.75
N ALA A 927 -26.30 10.97 -31.48
CA ALA A 927 -27.02 12.16 -31.03
C ALA A 927 -27.86 12.81 -32.14
N ASN A 928 -29.06 13.29 -31.81
CA ASN A 928 -29.93 14.01 -32.75
C ASN A 928 -29.61 15.50 -32.77
N LEU A 929 -28.83 15.96 -33.75
CA LEU A 929 -28.45 17.36 -33.92
C LEU A 929 -29.35 18.13 -34.90
N ARG A 930 -30.53 17.62 -35.25
CA ARG A 930 -31.37 18.25 -36.29
C ARG A 930 -31.78 19.67 -35.87
N GLY A 931 -31.36 20.66 -36.65
CA GLY A 931 -31.66 22.07 -36.40
C GLY A 931 -30.86 22.69 -35.25
N ALA A 932 -29.87 22.00 -34.68
CA ALA A 932 -28.98 22.57 -33.67
C ALA A 932 -28.04 23.61 -34.29
N ASP A 933 -27.78 24.70 -33.56
CA ASP A 933 -26.79 25.72 -33.96
C ASP A 933 -25.41 25.38 -33.38
N LEU A 934 -24.51 24.86 -34.20
CA LEU A 934 -23.12 24.54 -33.84
C LEU A 934 -22.13 25.66 -34.25
N SER A 935 -22.61 26.86 -34.57
CA SER A 935 -21.76 27.95 -35.07
C SER A 935 -20.61 28.26 -34.11
N SER A 936 -19.37 28.15 -34.59
CA SER A 936 -18.14 28.37 -33.80
C SER A 936 -17.95 27.43 -32.60
N ALA A 937 -18.64 26.29 -32.54
CA ALA A 937 -18.38 25.27 -31.52
C ALA A 937 -17.00 24.60 -31.73
N ASP A 938 -16.31 24.29 -30.63
CA ASP A 938 -15.03 23.55 -30.65
C ASP A 938 -15.30 22.05 -30.59
N LEU A 939 -15.16 21.36 -31.73
CA LEU A 939 -15.37 19.91 -31.89
C LEU A 939 -14.05 19.12 -31.97
N SER A 940 -12.93 19.71 -31.54
CA SER A 940 -11.58 19.15 -31.71
C SER A 940 -11.29 17.84 -30.95
#